data_AF-A0A2C8FCB1-F1
#
_entry.id   AF-A0A2C8FCB1-F1
#
_cell.length_a   1.000
_cell.length_b   1.000
_cell.length_c   1.000
_cell.angle_alpha   90.00
_cell.angle_beta   90.00
_cell.angle_gamma   90.00
#
_symmetry.space_group_name_H-M   'P 1'
#
loop_
_entity.id
_entity.type
_entity.pdbx_description
1 polymer ?
#
loop_
_entity_poly.entity_id
_entity_poly.type
_entity_poly.pdbx_seq_one_letter_code
_entity_poly.pdbx_strand_id
1 'polypeptide(L)'
;MIGCFSRGMRDIPFLDVFLDDQIDFSPNGGKALNAIVGWGHKQTARKARQKAAEWNLPYLAVEDGFLRSVGLGVHGCPPLSVVVDDVGIYYDATQPSRLENILIEGLASNEVALAKEAMAAIRHTRLSKYNHAPELPEGCIPDNGKEKVLLVDQTRFDASVELGLADESSFVEMMRVARESHPDAELYVKIHPDVSSGKKRGYLTEMDLAGTEVVDFDVNPLSLVEKMDHVYAVTSQLGFEALVMGCNVYCFGMPFYAGWGVTNDRLHLERRDVSRTLEEIFAGAYVRYARYIDPYFGECCDVMRAIDILGDQKRHEERNHGDLVCAGFSWWRKGFAKHFFKSTSGNVLFRRGGDGAARLAEKVGGKVVFWSAKTPAGTIESCQERSVPAVGVEDGFLRSSGLGSDFFWPYSICMDSQGAYYDPSEPSDLETILRETDFDERILVRARALVERIVGSGVTKYNVGGDKPLAPFESNGKRVVLVVGQVEDDKSVQLGGQGIHSDRELLAAVRKNRPEAYIVYKPHPDVTSGNRSGGAFSEQDSGLYDHMESSVSLSALFSVIDELHTLTSLSGFEALLRGVPVVTYGGPFYAGWGLTKDRLAFSRRNRQLDIFKLVAGVLIMYPSYYDWQTELFCGPEVVLDRLARRLEPKQGAFRRRVCKAVDQAVRYIHR
;
A
#
# COMPACT_ATOMS: atom_id res chain seq x y z
N MET A 1 -19.08 13.47 26.83
CA MET A 1 -19.85 13.67 25.58
C MET A 1 -19.54 15.03 24.99
N ILE A 2 -19.26 15.09 23.69
CA ILE A 2 -18.86 16.30 22.96
C ILE A 2 -19.99 16.72 22.01
N GLY A 3 -20.35 18.01 22.03
CA GLY A 3 -21.36 18.55 21.12
C GLY A 3 -20.80 18.93 19.75
N CYS A 4 -21.43 18.48 18.68
CA CYS A 4 -21.05 18.80 17.29
C CYS A 4 -22.23 19.43 16.52
N PHE A 5 -22.00 20.58 15.88
CA PHE A 5 -23.00 21.25 15.03
C PHE A 5 -22.71 21.18 13.53
N SER A 6 -21.57 20.59 13.14
CA SER A 6 -21.17 20.47 11.75
C SER A 6 -21.75 19.20 11.13
N ARG A 7 -22.46 19.35 10.00
CA ARG A 7 -22.91 18.19 9.22
C ARG A 7 -21.74 17.45 8.60
N GLY A 8 -20.75 18.16 8.04
CA GLY A 8 -19.59 17.52 7.40
C GLY A 8 -18.76 16.68 8.38
N MET A 9 -18.70 17.07 9.66
CA MET A 9 -18.01 16.26 10.68
C MET A 9 -18.75 14.95 10.98
N ARG A 10 -20.08 14.88 10.77
CA ARG A 10 -20.84 13.64 10.96
C ARG A 10 -20.41 12.53 9.98
N ASP A 11 -19.92 12.93 8.81
CA ASP A 11 -19.52 12.00 7.76
C ASP A 11 -18.07 11.51 7.94
N ILE A 12 -17.35 11.98 8.96
CA ILE A 12 -16.00 11.52 9.30
C ILE A 12 -16.10 10.18 10.02
N PRO A 13 -15.58 9.08 9.44
CA PRO A 13 -15.55 7.79 10.11
C PRO A 13 -14.71 7.88 11.39
N PHE A 14 -15.17 7.24 12.46
CA PHE A 14 -14.46 7.12 13.74
C PHE A 14 -14.15 8.47 14.42
N LEU A 15 -14.99 9.51 14.19
CA LEU A 15 -14.80 10.81 14.84
C LEU A 15 -14.81 10.73 16.36
N ASP A 16 -15.63 9.84 16.93
CA ASP A 16 -15.67 9.55 18.37
C ASP A 16 -14.35 8.98 18.88
N VAL A 17 -13.73 8.09 18.11
CA VAL A 17 -12.40 7.52 18.43
C VAL A 17 -11.32 8.60 18.35
N PHE A 18 -11.34 9.45 17.33
CA PHE A 18 -10.40 10.58 17.25
C PHE A 18 -10.52 11.54 18.43
N LEU A 19 -11.75 11.79 18.91
CA LEU A 19 -12.01 12.73 19.99
C LEU A 19 -11.92 12.09 21.39
N ASP A 20 -11.83 10.76 21.47
CA ASP A 20 -11.82 9.98 22.71
C ASP A 20 -13.06 10.26 23.60
N ASP A 21 -14.21 10.50 22.97
CA ASP A 21 -15.48 10.73 23.67
C ASP A 21 -16.68 10.52 22.72
N GLN A 22 -17.85 10.24 23.28
CA GLN A 22 -19.10 10.15 22.54
C GLN A 22 -19.52 11.51 21.96
N ILE A 23 -20.13 11.50 20.77
CA ILE A 23 -20.54 12.72 20.07
C ILE A 23 -22.06 12.86 20.09
N ASP A 24 -22.53 14.01 20.58
CA ASP A 24 -23.91 14.45 20.41
C ASP A 24 -24.01 15.43 19.24
N PHE A 25 -24.77 15.05 18.21
CA PHE A 25 -24.93 15.88 17.02
C PHE A 25 -26.16 16.78 17.14
N SER A 26 -25.92 18.09 17.10
CA SER A 26 -26.93 19.15 17.26
C SER A 26 -27.64 19.11 18.63
N PRO A 27 -26.86 19.16 19.74
CA PRO A 27 -27.43 19.15 21.08
C PRO A 27 -28.34 20.36 21.31
N ASN A 28 -29.42 20.15 22.07
CA ASN A 28 -30.37 21.20 22.41
C ASN A 28 -29.97 22.00 23.67
N GLY A 29 -28.92 21.59 24.38
CA GLY A 29 -28.39 22.28 25.56
C GLY A 29 -27.04 21.71 26.03
N GLY A 30 -26.29 22.49 26.81
CA GLY A 30 -24.90 22.16 27.19
C GLY A 30 -24.71 21.35 28.49
N LYS A 31 -25.75 21.11 29.28
CA LYS A 31 -25.61 20.56 30.66
C LYS A 31 -24.95 19.16 30.76
N ALA A 32 -25.02 18.36 29.71
CA ALA A 32 -24.46 17.00 29.67
C ALA A 32 -23.18 16.92 28.81
N LEU A 33 -22.67 18.06 28.33
CA LEU A 33 -21.54 18.13 27.41
C LEU A 33 -20.28 18.57 28.15
N ASN A 34 -19.15 18.00 27.75
CA ASN A 34 -17.83 18.32 28.30
C ASN A 34 -17.10 19.37 27.44
N ALA A 35 -17.42 19.44 26.15
CA ALA A 35 -16.84 20.37 25.19
C ALA A 35 -17.73 20.50 23.95
N ILE A 36 -17.45 21.50 23.11
CA ILE A 36 -18.04 21.70 21.78
C ILE A 36 -16.95 21.61 20.73
N VAL A 37 -17.15 20.81 19.69
CA VAL A 37 -16.18 20.63 18.60
C VAL A 37 -16.60 21.39 17.34
N GLY A 38 -15.62 21.92 16.61
CA GLY A 38 -15.81 22.53 15.29
C GLY A 38 -14.58 22.40 14.40
N TRP A 39 -14.76 22.67 13.10
CA TRP A 39 -13.68 22.54 12.12
C TRP A 39 -12.85 23.82 12.02
N GLY A 40 -11.69 23.83 12.67
CA GLY A 40 -10.75 24.95 12.70
C GLY A 40 -11.38 26.26 13.18
N HIS A 41 -10.85 27.39 12.71
CA HIS A 41 -11.39 28.73 12.98
C HIS A 41 -12.21 29.32 11.82
N LYS A 42 -12.56 28.48 10.83
CA LYS A 42 -13.33 28.87 9.64
C LYS A 42 -14.71 29.44 10.02
N GLN A 43 -15.31 30.19 9.09
CA GLN A 43 -16.65 30.77 9.27
C GLN A 43 -17.72 29.72 9.60
N THR A 44 -17.58 28.51 9.05
CA THR A 44 -18.45 27.35 9.31
C THR A 44 -18.44 26.91 10.78
N ALA A 45 -17.34 27.13 11.49
CA ALA A 45 -17.20 26.83 12.91
C ALA A 45 -17.72 27.94 13.85
N ARG A 46 -18.13 29.10 13.31
CA ARG A 46 -18.61 30.24 14.12
C ARG A 46 -19.74 29.86 15.07
N LYS A 47 -20.69 29.04 14.61
CA LYS A 47 -21.81 28.57 15.45
C LYS A 47 -21.32 27.71 16.61
N ALA A 48 -20.38 26.81 16.36
CA ALA A 48 -19.80 25.95 17.40
C ALA A 48 -19.07 26.79 18.46
N ARG A 49 -18.25 27.75 18.02
CA ARG A 49 -17.57 28.70 18.93
C ARG A 49 -18.54 29.56 19.74
N GLN A 50 -19.59 30.09 19.10
CA GLN A 50 -20.64 30.84 19.80
C GLN A 50 -21.33 29.99 20.86
N LYS A 51 -21.67 28.73 20.54
CA LYS A 51 -22.30 27.82 21.50
C LYS A 51 -21.37 27.41 22.64
N ALA A 52 -20.09 27.19 22.36
CA ALA A 52 -19.07 26.95 23.38
C ALA A 52 -19.03 28.11 24.38
N ALA A 53 -18.99 29.35 23.88
CA ALA A 53 -19.02 30.55 24.72
C ALA A 53 -20.35 30.72 25.49
N GLU A 54 -21.49 30.60 24.81
CA GLU A 54 -22.83 30.71 25.42
C GLU A 54 -23.05 29.69 26.54
N TRP A 55 -22.49 28.49 26.40
CA TRP A 55 -22.65 27.40 27.38
C TRP A 55 -21.48 27.27 28.35
N ASN A 56 -20.47 28.15 28.25
CA ASN A 56 -19.25 28.12 29.05
C ASN A 56 -18.55 26.75 29.02
N LEU A 57 -18.40 26.20 27.81
CA LEU A 57 -17.73 24.93 27.54
C LEU A 57 -16.45 25.16 26.72
N PRO A 58 -15.42 24.32 26.90
CA PRO A 58 -14.24 24.30 26.03
C PRO A 58 -14.63 24.14 24.55
N TYR A 59 -13.91 24.83 23.66
CA TYR A 59 -13.99 24.63 22.23
C TYR A 59 -12.83 23.76 21.76
N LEU A 60 -13.15 22.69 21.03
CA LEU A 60 -12.16 21.82 20.39
C LEU A 60 -12.12 22.16 18.90
N ALA A 61 -11.04 22.80 18.46
CA ALA A 61 -10.74 23.04 17.06
C ALA A 61 -10.14 21.77 16.44
N VAL A 62 -10.86 21.20 15.48
CA VAL A 62 -10.41 20.02 14.72
C VAL A 62 -10.05 20.42 13.30
N GLU A 63 -8.93 19.91 12.80
CA GLU A 63 -8.53 20.03 11.39
C GLU A 63 -7.97 18.69 10.90
N ASP A 64 -7.82 18.58 9.58
CA ASP A 64 -7.09 17.46 8.99
C ASP A 64 -5.68 17.38 9.57
N GLY A 65 -5.23 16.16 9.90
CA GLY A 65 -3.86 15.93 10.30
C GLY A 65 -2.89 16.09 9.13
N PHE A 66 -1.61 16.11 9.46
CA PHE A 66 -0.56 16.40 8.48
C PHE A 66 -0.35 15.27 7.46
N LEU A 67 -0.62 14.01 7.86
CA LEU A 67 -0.73 12.84 6.97
C LEU A 67 -2.19 12.41 6.87
N ARG A 68 -2.90 12.91 5.85
CA ARG A 68 -4.36 12.85 5.83
C ARG A 68 -4.90 11.60 5.14
N SER A 69 -4.55 11.35 3.89
CA SER A 69 -5.25 10.34 3.08
C SER A 69 -4.50 10.01 1.78
N VAL A 70 -4.97 8.98 1.06
CA VAL A 70 -4.76 8.87 -0.40
C VAL A 70 -5.99 9.47 -1.08
N GLY A 71 -5.76 10.55 -1.81
CA GLY A 71 -6.80 11.40 -2.42
C GLY A 71 -7.16 12.62 -1.57
N LEU A 72 -7.86 13.57 -2.18
CA LEU A 72 -8.24 14.84 -1.55
C LEU A 72 -9.54 14.72 -0.75
N GLY A 73 -9.67 15.51 0.33
CA GLY A 73 -10.90 15.59 1.11
C GLY A 73 -12.11 16.06 0.30
N VAL A 74 -11.89 16.96 -0.68
CA VAL A 74 -12.95 17.43 -1.60
C VAL A 74 -13.51 16.34 -2.51
N HIS A 75 -12.85 15.19 -2.60
CA HIS A 75 -13.31 13.99 -3.32
C HIS A 75 -13.95 12.95 -2.40
N GLY A 76 -14.18 13.29 -1.12
CA GLY A 76 -14.81 12.40 -0.14
C GLY A 76 -13.86 11.39 0.50
N CYS A 77 -12.54 11.51 0.28
CA CYS A 77 -11.57 10.66 0.96
C CYS A 77 -11.54 10.99 2.46
N PRO A 78 -11.86 10.03 3.36
CA PRO A 78 -11.87 10.27 4.79
C PRO A 78 -10.45 10.51 5.33
N PRO A 79 -10.30 11.29 6.41
CA PRO A 79 -9.00 11.49 7.05
C PRO A 79 -8.59 10.25 7.85
N LEU A 80 -7.34 9.82 7.66
CA LEU A 80 -6.62 8.87 8.50
C LEU A 80 -6.11 9.52 9.79
N SER A 81 -5.92 10.85 9.76
CA SER A 81 -5.50 11.62 10.92
C SER A 81 -6.20 12.96 11.01
N VAL A 82 -6.36 13.42 12.25
CA VAL A 82 -6.85 14.76 12.59
C VAL A 82 -5.96 15.36 13.66
N VAL A 83 -6.01 16.69 13.79
CA VAL A 83 -5.51 17.38 14.97
C VAL A 83 -6.68 17.83 15.82
N VAL A 84 -6.51 17.83 17.14
CA VAL A 84 -7.53 18.26 18.09
C VAL A 84 -6.88 19.27 19.04
N ASP A 85 -7.26 20.53 18.92
CA ASP A 85 -6.69 21.65 19.67
C ASP A 85 -7.76 22.27 20.56
N ASP A 86 -7.50 22.37 21.86
CA ASP A 86 -8.38 22.95 22.87
C ASP A 86 -7.88 24.31 23.38
N VAL A 87 -6.81 24.84 22.79
CA VAL A 87 -6.21 26.15 23.12
C VAL A 87 -6.48 27.14 22.00
N GLY A 88 -6.20 26.73 20.76
CA GLY A 88 -6.30 27.55 19.55
C GLY A 88 -6.35 26.67 18.32
N ILE A 89 -5.44 26.88 17.36
CA ILE A 89 -5.20 25.96 16.25
C ILE A 89 -3.81 26.22 15.66
N TYR A 90 -3.11 25.18 15.20
CA TYR A 90 -1.70 25.24 14.78
C TYR A 90 -1.32 26.33 13.76
N TYR A 91 -2.22 26.71 12.85
CA TYR A 91 -1.96 27.74 11.84
C TYR A 91 -2.25 29.17 12.30
N ASP A 92 -2.78 29.35 13.51
CA ASP A 92 -3.17 30.66 14.04
C ASP A 92 -2.05 31.20 14.93
N ALA A 93 -1.24 32.11 14.38
CA ALA A 93 -0.15 32.75 15.08
C ALA A 93 -0.62 33.92 15.98
N THR A 94 -1.87 34.38 15.83
CA THR A 94 -2.41 35.51 16.60
C THR A 94 -2.61 35.19 18.09
N GLN A 95 -2.66 33.90 18.43
CA GLN A 95 -2.84 33.39 19.78
C GLN A 95 -2.08 32.07 19.97
N PRO A 96 -1.86 31.60 21.22
CA PRO A 96 -1.29 30.28 21.45
C PRO A 96 -2.14 29.15 20.87
N SER A 97 -1.49 28.02 20.60
CA SER A 97 -2.12 26.77 20.19
C SER A 97 -1.60 25.63 21.06
N ARG A 98 -2.31 24.49 21.08
CA ARG A 98 -1.82 23.29 21.79
C ARG A 98 -0.46 22.86 21.23
N LEU A 99 -0.26 22.96 19.91
CA LEU A 99 1.03 22.64 19.30
C LEU A 99 2.14 23.62 19.74
N GLU A 100 1.87 24.92 19.77
CA GLU A 100 2.84 25.92 20.27
C GLU A 100 3.23 25.61 21.72
N ASN A 101 2.27 25.27 22.57
CA ASN A 101 2.54 24.90 23.96
C ASN A 101 3.37 23.61 24.06
N ILE A 102 3.05 22.56 23.28
CA ILE A 102 3.84 21.32 23.21
C ILE A 102 5.30 21.63 22.86
N LEU A 103 5.52 22.53 21.89
CA LEU A 103 6.86 22.91 21.48
C LEU A 103 7.56 23.76 22.55
N ILE A 104 6.88 24.65 23.26
CA ILE A 104 7.48 25.40 24.37
C ILE A 104 7.90 24.46 25.52
N GLU A 105 7.02 23.52 25.91
CA GLU A 105 7.27 22.57 26.99
C GLU A 105 8.39 21.57 26.69
N GLY A 106 8.56 21.20 25.43
CA GLY A 106 9.58 20.25 24.98
C GLY A 106 9.08 18.79 24.87
N LEU A 107 9.91 17.96 24.25
CA LEU A 107 9.58 16.61 23.82
C LEU A 107 10.49 15.58 24.51
N ALA A 108 9.94 14.41 24.81
CA ALA A 108 10.71 13.32 25.42
C ALA A 108 11.60 12.64 24.37
N SER A 109 12.72 12.07 24.81
CA SER A 109 13.71 11.47 23.91
C SER A 109 13.16 10.33 23.05
N ASN A 110 12.18 9.57 23.55
CA ASN A 110 11.51 8.52 22.79
C ASN A 110 10.62 9.08 21.67
N GLU A 111 9.97 10.23 21.88
CA GLU A 111 9.18 10.88 20.82
C GLU A 111 10.08 11.44 19.73
N VAL A 112 11.23 12.01 20.10
CA VAL A 112 12.24 12.49 19.14
C VAL A 112 12.87 11.32 18.37
N ALA A 113 13.08 10.17 19.01
CA ALA A 113 13.54 8.96 18.31
C ALA A 113 12.51 8.46 17.30
N LEU A 114 11.23 8.37 17.71
CA LEU A 114 10.14 8.01 16.82
C LEU A 114 9.97 9.01 15.66
N ALA A 115 10.15 10.30 15.92
CA ALA A 115 10.15 11.34 14.90
C ALA A 115 11.24 11.12 13.83
N LYS A 116 12.46 10.75 14.24
CA LYS A 116 13.56 10.44 13.29
C LYS A 116 13.21 9.26 12.38
N GLU A 117 12.66 8.20 12.97
CA GLU A 117 12.21 7.03 12.21
C GLU A 117 11.09 7.38 11.24
N ALA A 118 10.09 8.13 11.70
CA ALA A 118 8.95 8.60 10.89
C ALA A 118 9.39 9.55 9.76
N MET A 119 10.31 10.47 10.01
CA MET A 119 10.88 11.35 8.98
C MET A 119 11.64 10.55 7.91
N ALA A 120 12.48 9.59 8.32
CA ALA A 120 13.18 8.72 7.38
C ALA A 120 12.19 7.89 6.52
N ALA A 121 11.15 7.37 7.16
CA ALA A 121 10.06 6.65 6.53
C ALA A 121 9.28 7.51 5.52
N ILE A 122 8.96 8.76 5.88
CA ILE A 122 8.29 9.73 5.00
C ILE A 122 9.17 10.06 3.79
N ARG A 123 10.48 10.31 3.99
CA ARG A 123 11.43 10.54 2.89
C ARG A 123 11.46 9.36 1.93
N HIS A 124 11.63 8.15 2.44
CA HIS A 124 11.70 6.94 1.61
C HIS A 124 10.40 6.68 0.82
N THR A 125 9.25 6.90 1.44
CA THR A 125 7.94 6.64 0.83
C THR A 125 7.36 7.84 0.08
N ARG A 126 8.01 9.01 0.18
CA ARG A 126 7.54 10.31 -0.32
C ARG A 126 6.07 10.56 0.03
N LEU A 127 5.73 10.35 1.30
CA LEU A 127 4.38 10.61 1.81
C LEU A 127 4.22 12.09 2.18
N SER A 128 3.12 12.68 1.75
CA SER A 128 2.69 14.05 2.08
C SER A 128 1.26 13.98 2.62
N LYS A 129 0.54 15.09 2.61
CA LYS A 129 -0.84 15.14 3.11
C LYS A 129 -1.81 14.24 2.33
N TYR A 130 -1.72 14.20 0.99
CA TYR A 130 -2.79 13.65 0.14
C TYR A 130 -2.42 12.45 -0.76
N ASN A 131 -1.13 12.15 -0.97
CA ASN A 131 -0.61 10.86 -1.46
C ASN A 131 -1.23 10.20 -2.72
N HIS A 132 -1.95 10.95 -3.58
CA HIS A 132 -2.55 10.43 -4.82
C HIS A 132 -1.77 10.82 -6.08
N ALA A 133 -1.06 11.95 -5.99
CA ALA A 133 -0.36 12.52 -7.11
C ALA A 133 0.81 11.62 -7.55
N PRO A 134 1.03 11.47 -8.86
CA PRO A 134 2.12 10.64 -9.39
C PRO A 134 3.49 11.25 -9.04
N GLU A 135 4.52 10.40 -9.03
CA GLU A 135 5.91 10.86 -8.90
C GLU A 135 6.29 11.80 -10.06
N LEU A 136 7.21 12.73 -9.79
CA LEU A 136 7.73 13.66 -10.78
C LEU A 136 8.27 12.90 -12.00
N PRO A 137 7.80 13.21 -13.22
CA PRO A 137 8.30 12.58 -14.44
C PRO A 137 9.81 12.80 -14.61
N GLU A 138 10.51 11.77 -15.08
CA GLU A 138 11.94 11.85 -15.34
C GLU A 138 12.26 12.94 -16.38
N GLY A 139 13.31 13.72 -16.13
CA GLY A 139 13.73 14.82 -17.01
C GLY A 139 12.85 16.08 -16.94
N CYS A 140 11.75 16.08 -16.17
CA CYS A 140 10.90 17.26 -16.00
C CYS A 140 11.65 18.44 -15.36
N ILE A 141 12.56 18.14 -14.43
CA ILE A 141 13.45 19.14 -13.81
C ILE A 141 14.88 18.78 -14.25
N PRO A 142 15.59 19.67 -14.98
CA PRO A 142 16.89 19.37 -15.56
C PRO A 142 17.99 19.26 -14.50
N ASP A 143 18.80 18.21 -14.58
CA ASP A 143 20.01 18.07 -13.75
C ASP A 143 21.21 18.72 -14.46
N ASN A 144 21.27 20.04 -14.38
CA ASN A 144 22.26 20.88 -15.06
C ASN A 144 23.25 21.55 -14.08
N GLY A 145 23.23 21.16 -12.81
CA GLY A 145 24.06 21.74 -11.75
C GLY A 145 23.71 23.17 -11.34
N LYS A 146 22.64 23.78 -11.88
CA LYS A 146 22.12 25.06 -11.40
C LYS A 146 21.33 24.88 -10.11
N GLU A 147 21.44 25.88 -9.25
CA GLU A 147 20.60 26.06 -8.08
C GLU A 147 19.12 26.14 -8.49
N LYS A 148 18.25 25.47 -7.72
CA LYS A 148 16.81 25.39 -7.99
C LYS A 148 16.01 25.90 -6.81
N VAL A 149 15.11 26.84 -7.09
CA VAL A 149 14.30 27.52 -6.07
C VAL A 149 12.82 27.27 -6.36
N LEU A 150 12.11 26.72 -5.38
CA LEU A 150 10.67 26.49 -5.46
C LEU A 150 9.90 27.54 -4.66
N LEU A 151 8.97 28.22 -5.32
CA LEU A 151 7.98 29.09 -4.69
C LEU A 151 6.64 28.36 -4.59
N VAL A 152 6.09 28.30 -3.39
CA VAL A 152 4.85 27.55 -3.11
C VAL A 152 3.65 28.49 -3.12
N ASP A 153 2.72 28.25 -4.04
CA ASP A 153 1.44 28.96 -4.07
C ASP A 153 0.44 28.37 -3.06
N GLN A 154 -0.57 29.17 -2.69
CA GLN A 154 -1.67 28.74 -1.82
C GLN A 154 -3.00 29.21 -2.40
N THR A 155 -4.09 28.59 -1.94
CA THR A 155 -5.44 29.00 -2.35
C THR A 155 -5.79 30.36 -1.74
N ARG A 156 -6.40 31.27 -2.51
CA ARG A 156 -6.91 32.53 -1.96
C ARG A 156 -7.88 32.31 -0.81
N PHE A 157 -7.78 33.16 0.21
CA PHE A 157 -8.56 33.11 1.46
C PHE A 157 -8.32 31.84 2.28
N ASP A 158 -7.16 31.20 2.12
CA ASP A 158 -6.70 30.21 3.08
C ASP A 158 -6.55 30.86 4.46
N ALA A 159 -7.25 30.32 5.46
CA ALA A 159 -7.25 30.84 6.82
C ALA A 159 -5.84 30.86 7.43
N SER A 160 -4.95 29.95 6.99
CA SER A 160 -3.57 29.91 7.45
C SER A 160 -2.71 31.08 6.96
N VAL A 161 -3.12 31.80 5.90
CA VAL A 161 -2.40 32.99 5.43
C VAL A 161 -2.68 34.16 6.37
N GLU A 162 -3.96 34.52 6.53
CA GLU A 162 -4.38 35.64 7.38
C GLU A 162 -4.01 35.42 8.86
N LEU A 163 -4.33 34.24 9.41
CA LEU A 163 -4.01 33.92 10.81
C LEU A 163 -2.52 33.62 11.01
N GLY A 164 -1.77 33.40 9.93
CA GLY A 164 -0.31 33.33 9.91
C GLY A 164 0.35 34.69 9.76
N LEU A 165 -0.35 35.80 10.02
CA LEU A 165 0.16 37.18 9.96
C LEU A 165 0.66 37.60 8.57
N ALA A 166 0.08 37.01 7.52
CA ALA A 166 0.44 37.28 6.14
C ALA A 166 -0.79 37.69 5.31
N ASP A 167 -0.55 38.25 4.14
CA ASP A 167 -1.58 38.62 3.17
C ASP A 167 -1.05 38.46 1.73
N GLU A 168 -1.77 39.02 0.75
CA GLU A 168 -1.35 39.00 -0.65
C GLU A 168 0.01 39.68 -0.89
N SER A 169 0.33 40.73 -0.14
CA SER A 169 1.62 41.43 -0.28
C SER A 169 2.80 40.54 0.12
N SER A 170 2.59 39.58 1.03
CA SER A 170 3.59 38.58 1.42
C SER A 170 4.00 37.69 0.24
N PHE A 171 3.07 37.31 -0.64
CA PHE A 171 3.39 36.53 -1.84
C PHE A 171 4.18 37.35 -2.87
N VAL A 172 3.86 38.63 -3.02
CA VAL A 172 4.59 39.55 -3.89
C VAL A 172 6.02 39.74 -3.38
N GLU A 173 6.18 39.96 -2.07
CA GLU A 173 7.50 40.09 -1.44
C GLU A 173 8.31 38.79 -1.58
N MET A 174 7.68 37.63 -1.36
CA MET A 174 8.29 36.32 -1.53
C MET A 174 8.88 36.12 -2.94
N MET A 175 8.09 36.40 -3.99
CA MET A 175 8.53 36.31 -5.38
C MET A 175 9.70 37.25 -5.68
N ARG A 176 9.61 38.49 -5.19
CA ARG A 176 10.65 39.51 -5.38
C ARG A 176 11.96 39.10 -4.71
N VAL A 177 11.90 38.69 -3.44
CA VAL A 177 13.10 38.32 -2.66
C VAL A 177 13.75 37.07 -3.23
N ALA A 178 12.99 36.06 -3.67
CA ALA A 178 13.55 34.88 -4.32
C ALA A 178 14.36 35.23 -5.58
N ARG A 179 13.80 36.09 -6.45
CA ARG A 179 14.49 36.58 -7.66
C ARG A 179 15.76 37.38 -7.35
N GLU A 180 15.71 38.23 -6.33
CA GLU A 180 16.85 39.06 -5.93
C GLU A 180 17.96 38.25 -5.25
N SER A 181 17.60 37.24 -4.46
CA SER A 181 18.55 36.42 -3.70
C SER A 181 19.23 35.36 -4.55
N HIS A 182 18.56 34.91 -5.62
CA HIS A 182 19.00 33.82 -6.49
C HIS A 182 18.95 34.22 -7.98
N PRO A 183 19.75 35.21 -8.42
CA PRO A 183 19.65 35.77 -9.78
C PRO A 183 20.01 34.79 -10.90
N ASP A 184 20.83 33.78 -10.61
CA ASP A 184 21.30 32.78 -11.59
C ASP A 184 20.59 31.41 -11.46
N ALA A 185 19.66 31.29 -10.49
CA ALA A 185 18.95 30.04 -10.22
C ALA A 185 17.78 29.81 -11.18
N GLU A 186 17.34 28.55 -11.26
CA GLU A 186 16.11 28.18 -11.93
C GLU A 186 14.94 28.29 -10.93
N LEU A 187 13.99 29.17 -11.25
CA LEU A 187 12.84 29.44 -10.40
C LEU A 187 11.65 28.61 -10.86
N TYR A 188 11.00 27.94 -9.90
CA TYR A 188 9.81 27.13 -10.10
C TYR A 188 8.67 27.66 -9.24
N VAL A 189 7.44 27.67 -9.75
CA VAL A 189 6.23 27.94 -8.97
C VAL A 189 5.36 26.70 -8.95
N LYS A 190 5.10 26.15 -7.76
CA LYS A 190 4.13 25.08 -7.59
C LYS A 190 2.75 25.64 -7.30
N ILE A 191 1.83 25.45 -8.23
CA ILE A 191 0.42 25.81 -8.03
C ILE A 191 -0.25 24.77 -7.13
N HIS A 192 -1.11 25.24 -6.22
CA HIS A 192 -1.85 24.37 -5.30
C HIS A 192 -2.85 23.47 -6.07
N PRO A 193 -3.01 22.17 -5.75
CA PRO A 193 -3.88 21.24 -6.48
C PRO A 193 -5.34 21.71 -6.66
N ASP A 194 -5.95 22.31 -5.63
CA ASP A 194 -7.30 22.91 -5.74
C ASP A 194 -7.40 24.02 -6.82
N VAL A 195 -6.31 24.75 -7.08
CA VAL A 195 -6.23 25.79 -8.12
C VAL A 195 -6.06 25.16 -9.49
N SER A 196 -5.15 24.18 -9.63
CA SER A 196 -4.98 23.40 -10.86
C SER A 196 -6.29 22.71 -11.30
N SER A 197 -7.14 22.31 -10.35
CA SER A 197 -8.46 21.72 -10.63
C SER A 197 -9.53 22.74 -11.09
N GLY A 198 -9.20 24.03 -11.16
CA GLY A 198 -10.10 25.12 -11.55
C GLY A 198 -11.14 25.51 -10.49
N LYS A 199 -11.09 24.91 -9.29
CA LYS A 199 -12.08 25.13 -8.22
C LYS A 199 -11.81 26.39 -7.39
N LYS A 200 -10.56 26.87 -7.37
CA LYS A 200 -10.11 28.05 -6.61
C LYS A 200 -9.10 28.86 -7.44
N ARG A 201 -8.79 30.07 -6.98
CA ARG A 201 -7.71 30.92 -7.52
C ARG A 201 -6.49 30.91 -6.59
N GLY A 202 -5.29 30.99 -7.16
CA GLY A 202 -4.02 31.11 -6.43
C GLY A 202 -3.63 32.57 -6.20
N TYR A 203 -2.58 32.81 -5.40
CA TYR A 203 -2.00 34.14 -5.22
C TYR A 203 -0.94 34.43 -6.30
N LEU A 204 -0.07 33.45 -6.58
CA LEU A 204 1.04 33.63 -7.53
C LEU A 204 0.60 33.58 -9.01
N THR A 205 -0.54 32.96 -9.31
CA THR A 205 -1.04 32.80 -10.69
C THR A 205 -1.41 34.11 -11.39
N GLU A 206 -1.55 35.21 -10.65
CA GLU A 206 -1.89 36.54 -11.18
C GLU A 206 -0.67 37.46 -11.30
N MET A 207 0.53 36.97 -10.93
CA MET A 207 1.78 37.73 -10.95
C MET A 207 2.55 37.55 -12.26
N ASP A 208 3.54 38.42 -12.51
CA ASP A 208 4.47 38.24 -13.61
C ASP A 208 5.45 37.10 -13.30
N LEU A 209 5.26 35.97 -13.99
CA LEU A 209 6.07 34.75 -13.88
C LEU A 209 7.15 34.65 -14.96
N ALA A 210 7.52 35.75 -15.62
CA ALA A 210 8.62 35.75 -16.58
C ALA A 210 9.92 35.17 -15.97
N GLY A 211 10.57 34.26 -16.70
CA GLY A 211 11.78 33.56 -16.24
C GLY A 211 11.53 32.55 -15.12
N THR A 212 10.27 32.15 -14.87
CA THR A 212 9.89 31.17 -13.85
C THR A 212 9.08 30.05 -14.49
N GLU A 213 9.47 28.81 -14.21
CA GLU A 213 8.75 27.63 -14.70
C GLU A 213 7.57 27.31 -13.77
N VAL A 214 6.41 27.01 -14.36
CA VAL A 214 5.18 26.77 -13.61
C VAL A 214 4.88 25.29 -13.58
N VAL A 215 4.82 24.72 -12.38
CA VAL A 215 4.41 23.33 -12.14
C VAL A 215 2.90 23.33 -11.84
N ASP A 216 2.10 23.27 -12.91
CA ASP A 216 0.64 23.35 -12.87
C ASP A 216 -0.09 22.00 -12.90
N PHE A 217 0.64 20.91 -13.10
CA PHE A 217 0.13 19.54 -13.08
C PHE A 217 0.17 18.92 -11.68
N ASP A 218 -0.55 17.80 -11.53
CA ASP A 218 -0.57 17.03 -10.30
C ASP A 218 0.71 16.20 -10.19
N VAL A 219 1.46 16.39 -9.10
CA VAL A 219 2.75 15.74 -8.84
C VAL A 219 2.94 15.56 -7.35
N ASN A 220 3.56 14.45 -6.96
CA ASN A 220 3.95 14.18 -5.60
C ASN A 220 4.88 15.32 -5.14
N PRO A 221 4.48 16.10 -4.11
CA PRO A 221 5.21 17.29 -3.72
C PRO A 221 6.62 16.96 -3.20
N LEU A 222 6.83 15.81 -2.57
CA LEU A 222 8.16 15.43 -2.06
C LEU A 222 9.09 15.03 -3.19
N SER A 223 8.58 14.34 -4.22
CA SER A 223 9.37 14.03 -5.42
C SER A 223 9.84 15.29 -6.18
N LEU A 224 9.05 16.37 -6.11
CA LEU A 224 9.42 17.68 -6.64
C LEU A 224 10.45 18.37 -5.74
N VAL A 225 10.19 18.42 -4.44
CA VAL A 225 11.05 19.06 -3.43
C VAL A 225 12.44 18.41 -3.38
N GLU A 226 12.58 17.11 -3.62
CA GLU A 226 13.88 16.43 -3.74
C GLU A 226 14.79 17.02 -4.82
N LYS A 227 14.24 17.78 -5.77
CA LYS A 227 14.99 18.45 -6.84
C LYS A 227 15.29 19.92 -6.52
N MET A 228 14.99 20.40 -5.32
CA MET A 228 15.05 21.81 -4.96
C MET A 228 16.09 22.05 -3.86
N ASP A 229 16.84 23.14 -3.99
CA ASP A 229 17.81 23.58 -2.98
C ASP A 229 17.14 24.50 -1.95
N HIS A 230 16.29 25.41 -2.45
CA HIS A 230 15.59 26.42 -1.65
C HIS A 230 14.07 26.34 -1.87
N VAL A 231 13.30 26.47 -0.79
CA VAL A 231 11.84 26.51 -0.82
C VAL A 231 11.32 27.75 -0.12
N TYR A 232 10.56 28.55 -0.85
CA TYR A 232 9.91 29.77 -0.39
C TYR A 232 8.42 29.50 -0.18
N ALA A 233 7.94 29.73 1.04
CA ALA A 233 6.55 29.53 1.40
C ALA A 233 6.04 30.69 2.26
N VAL A 234 4.74 31.00 2.14
CA VAL A 234 4.07 31.93 3.07
C VAL A 234 3.69 31.16 4.33
N THR A 235 2.71 30.26 4.25
CA THR A 235 2.31 29.41 5.40
C THR A 235 2.00 27.96 5.04
N SER A 236 2.23 27.56 3.78
CA SER A 236 1.94 26.22 3.30
C SER A 236 2.63 25.12 4.12
N GLN A 237 1.93 24.01 4.35
CA GLN A 237 2.50 22.80 4.95
C GLN A 237 3.69 22.27 4.15
N LEU A 238 3.73 22.51 2.83
CA LEU A 238 4.83 22.07 1.96
C LEU A 238 6.18 22.66 2.39
N GLY A 239 6.21 23.84 3.05
CA GLY A 239 7.46 24.37 3.61
C GLY A 239 7.99 23.51 4.76
N PHE A 240 7.13 22.94 5.61
CA PHE A 240 7.59 21.99 6.64
C PHE A 240 8.07 20.67 6.02
N GLU A 241 7.34 20.19 5.02
CA GLU A 241 7.73 18.99 4.28
C GLU A 241 9.09 19.19 3.58
N ALA A 242 9.38 20.39 3.07
CA ALA A 242 10.69 20.74 2.52
C ALA A 242 11.82 20.71 3.55
N LEU A 243 11.58 21.15 4.79
CA LEU A 243 12.55 20.96 5.88
C LEU A 243 12.83 19.47 6.13
N VAL A 244 11.80 18.62 6.13
CA VAL A 244 11.96 17.16 6.31
C VAL A 244 12.80 16.53 5.19
N MET A 245 12.68 17.06 3.96
CA MET A 245 13.50 16.66 2.82
C MET A 245 14.91 17.27 2.82
N GLY A 246 15.20 18.22 3.71
CA GLY A 246 16.52 18.83 3.87
C GLY A 246 16.77 20.12 3.07
N CYS A 247 15.72 20.74 2.52
CA CYS A 247 15.84 22.01 1.81
C CYS A 247 16.02 23.20 2.75
N ASN A 248 16.59 24.28 2.23
CA ASN A 248 16.61 25.58 2.92
C ASN A 248 15.24 26.27 2.75
N VAL A 249 14.53 26.51 3.86
CA VAL A 249 13.16 27.03 3.81
C VAL A 249 13.08 28.49 4.28
N TYR A 250 12.33 29.29 3.53
CA TYR A 250 12.10 30.72 3.78
C TYR A 250 10.61 30.96 4.01
N CYS A 251 10.27 31.57 5.14
CA CYS A 251 8.88 31.80 5.56
C CYS A 251 8.52 33.28 5.51
N PHE A 252 7.50 33.61 4.71
CA PHE A 252 6.96 34.98 4.56
C PHE A 252 5.68 35.22 5.36
N GLY A 253 5.13 34.17 5.98
CA GLY A 253 4.18 34.25 7.08
C GLY A 253 4.75 33.57 8.33
N MET A 254 3.88 33.29 9.29
CA MET A 254 4.20 32.62 10.56
C MET A 254 3.46 31.28 10.68
N PRO A 255 3.78 30.27 9.85
CA PRO A 255 3.21 28.93 9.99
C PRO A 255 3.65 28.26 11.30
N PHE A 256 3.07 27.11 11.64
CA PHE A 256 3.36 26.40 12.90
C PHE A 256 4.84 26.05 13.11
N TYR A 257 5.60 25.91 12.03
CA TYR A 257 7.01 25.49 12.02
C TYR A 257 8.01 26.65 11.90
N ALA A 258 7.54 27.88 11.72
CA ALA A 258 8.39 29.08 11.72
C ALA A 258 8.60 29.63 13.14
N GLY A 259 9.66 30.41 13.35
CA GLY A 259 9.95 31.06 14.64
C GLY A 259 10.65 30.16 15.67
N TRP A 260 11.07 28.95 15.28
CA TRP A 260 11.76 27.99 16.17
C TRP A 260 13.26 27.84 15.88
N GLY A 261 13.78 28.56 14.89
CA GLY A 261 15.20 28.57 14.51
C GLY A 261 15.61 27.56 13.44
N VAL A 262 14.66 26.89 12.77
CA VAL A 262 14.92 25.95 11.65
C VAL A 262 14.60 26.51 10.26
N THR A 263 14.06 27.73 10.20
CA THR A 263 13.64 28.42 8.96
C THR A 263 14.26 29.80 8.88
N ASN A 264 14.32 30.34 7.66
CA ASN A 264 14.65 31.74 7.41
C ASN A 264 13.36 32.57 7.48
N ASP A 265 13.05 33.11 8.65
CA ASP A 265 11.78 33.77 8.89
C ASP A 265 11.81 35.27 8.57
N ARG A 266 10.80 35.74 7.83
CA ARG A 266 10.61 37.17 7.55
C ARG A 266 9.94 37.90 8.72
N LEU A 267 9.13 37.19 9.48
CA LEU A 267 8.41 37.69 10.64
C LEU A 267 9.03 37.13 11.93
N HIS A 268 8.87 37.84 13.03
CA HIS A 268 9.24 37.38 14.37
C HIS A 268 8.02 37.32 15.27
N LEU A 269 7.92 36.27 16.10
CA LEU A 269 6.83 36.08 17.03
C LEU A 269 7.38 35.92 18.45
N GLU A 270 7.20 36.94 19.29
CA GLU A 270 7.81 37.02 20.63
C GLU A 270 7.47 35.83 21.55
N ARG A 271 6.30 35.20 21.38
CA ARG A 271 5.88 34.04 22.20
C ARG A 271 6.65 32.74 21.87
N ARG A 272 7.38 32.69 20.76
CA ARG A 272 8.24 31.57 20.36
C ARG A 272 9.69 31.95 20.65
N ASP A 273 10.04 31.97 21.93
CA ASP A 273 11.35 32.42 22.44
C ASP A 273 12.36 31.28 22.67
N VAL A 274 11.94 30.04 22.45
CA VAL A 274 12.81 28.84 22.52
C VAL A 274 13.15 28.31 21.13
N SER A 275 14.37 27.81 20.97
CA SER A 275 14.78 27.11 19.76
C SER A 275 14.38 25.62 19.81
N ARG A 276 14.03 25.06 18.66
CA ARG A 276 13.75 23.62 18.49
C ARG A 276 14.49 23.04 17.32
N THR A 277 14.86 21.76 17.43
CA THR A 277 15.33 21.02 16.26
C THR A 277 14.16 20.61 15.38
N LEU A 278 14.45 20.28 14.11
CA LEU A 278 13.43 19.80 13.17
C LEU A 278 12.72 18.55 13.71
N GLU A 279 13.45 17.64 14.34
CA GLU A 279 12.90 16.42 14.93
C GLU A 279 11.98 16.71 16.12
N GLU A 280 12.28 17.74 16.93
CA GLU A 280 11.40 18.17 18.02
C GLU A 280 10.10 18.79 17.49
N ILE A 281 10.19 19.60 16.42
CA ILE A 281 9.00 20.16 15.77
C ILE A 281 8.16 19.04 15.15
N PHE A 282 8.80 18.07 14.49
CA PHE A 282 8.13 16.90 13.94
C PHE A 282 7.49 16.05 15.05
N ALA A 283 8.20 15.78 16.14
CA ALA A 283 7.66 15.06 17.29
C ALA A 283 6.43 15.78 17.87
N GLY A 284 6.50 17.09 18.06
CA GLY A 284 5.37 17.88 18.51
C GLY A 284 4.17 17.76 17.58
N ALA A 285 4.38 17.96 16.27
CA ALA A 285 3.30 18.03 15.28
C ALA A 285 2.72 16.66 14.89
N TYR A 286 3.58 15.71 14.52
CA TYR A 286 3.18 14.42 13.93
C TYR A 286 3.10 13.29 14.96
N VAL A 287 3.82 13.36 16.09
CA VAL A 287 3.78 12.28 17.10
C VAL A 287 2.78 12.60 18.22
N ARG A 288 2.84 13.81 18.78
CA ARG A 288 2.05 14.17 19.98
C ARG A 288 0.73 14.86 19.65
N TYR A 289 0.73 15.78 18.68
CA TYR A 289 -0.42 16.65 18.41
C TYR A 289 -1.44 16.01 17.46
N ALA A 290 -0.98 15.36 16.38
CA ALA A 290 -1.83 14.61 15.48
C ALA A 290 -2.31 13.28 16.10
N ARG A 291 -3.56 12.91 15.80
CA ARG A 291 -4.18 11.64 16.21
C ARG A 291 -4.47 10.82 14.97
N TYR A 292 -4.18 9.52 15.01
CA TYR A 292 -4.30 8.60 13.88
C TYR A 292 -5.28 7.47 14.17
N ILE A 293 -5.96 6.99 13.13
CA ILE A 293 -6.86 5.83 13.16
C ILE A 293 -6.31 4.73 12.25
N ASP A 294 -6.36 3.48 12.67
CA ASP A 294 -6.32 2.34 11.75
C ASP A 294 -7.71 2.17 11.12
N PRO A 295 -7.89 2.44 9.82
CA PRO A 295 -9.21 2.45 9.20
C PRO A 295 -9.76 1.04 8.99
N TYR A 296 -8.92 0.00 9.11
CA TYR A 296 -9.31 -1.40 8.95
C TYR A 296 -9.99 -1.94 10.20
N PHE A 297 -9.60 -1.44 11.37
CA PHE A 297 -10.09 -1.92 12.67
C PHE A 297 -10.88 -0.86 13.46
N GLY A 298 -10.78 0.42 13.09
CA GLY A 298 -11.45 1.51 13.79
C GLY A 298 -10.82 1.85 15.14
N GLU A 299 -9.51 1.60 15.28
CA GLU A 299 -8.76 1.75 16.53
C GLU A 299 -7.74 2.89 16.39
N CYS A 300 -7.40 3.56 17.50
CA CYS A 300 -6.29 4.52 17.50
C CYS A 300 -4.97 3.83 17.13
N CYS A 301 -4.14 4.50 16.36
CA CYS A 301 -2.79 4.03 16.02
C CYS A 301 -1.76 5.16 16.11
N ASP A 302 -0.49 4.81 15.95
CA ASP A 302 0.62 5.77 15.93
C ASP A 302 0.96 6.24 14.51
N VAL A 303 1.86 7.22 14.42
CA VAL A 303 2.32 7.79 13.14
C VAL A 303 2.99 6.74 12.24
N MET A 304 3.70 5.75 12.79
CA MET A 304 4.39 4.73 11.99
C MET A 304 3.38 3.80 11.31
N ARG A 305 2.34 3.41 12.04
CA ARG A 305 1.23 2.65 11.49
C ARG A 305 0.50 3.44 10.41
N ALA A 306 0.28 4.73 10.61
CA ALA A 306 -0.33 5.58 9.59
C ALA A 306 0.52 5.68 8.31
N ILE A 307 1.85 5.80 8.44
CA ILE A 307 2.79 5.79 7.31
C ILE A 307 2.74 4.43 6.59
N ASP A 308 2.68 3.29 7.29
CA ASP A 308 2.52 1.98 6.64
C ASP A 308 1.22 1.90 5.84
N ILE A 309 0.10 2.34 6.42
CA ILE A 309 -1.23 2.34 5.79
C ILE A 309 -1.24 3.20 4.52
N LEU A 310 -0.70 4.42 4.61
CA LEU A 310 -0.65 5.33 3.46
C LEU A 310 0.36 4.85 2.41
N GLY A 311 1.49 4.28 2.83
CA GLY A 311 2.50 3.75 1.93
C GLY A 311 1.99 2.58 1.11
N ASP A 312 1.24 1.66 1.71
CA ASP A 312 0.59 0.56 0.99
C ASP A 312 -0.44 1.11 -0.01
N GLN A 313 -1.34 1.98 0.43
CA GLN A 313 -2.35 2.58 -0.46
C GLN A 313 -1.73 3.40 -1.61
N LYS A 314 -0.69 4.18 -1.34
CA LYS A 314 0.06 4.96 -2.36
C LYS A 314 0.67 4.03 -3.41
N ARG A 315 1.31 2.93 -3.00
CA ARG A 315 1.88 1.94 -3.93
C ARG A 315 0.82 1.34 -4.86
N HIS A 316 -0.38 1.10 -4.34
CA HIS A 316 -1.49 0.61 -5.16
C HIS A 316 -2.03 1.67 -6.12
N GLU A 317 -2.11 2.92 -5.67
CA GLU A 317 -2.49 4.06 -6.51
C GLU A 317 -1.51 4.25 -7.68
N GLU A 318 -0.21 4.19 -7.42
CA GLU A 318 0.85 4.27 -8.45
C GLU A 318 0.75 3.11 -9.46
N ARG A 319 0.60 1.87 -8.97
CA ARG A 319 0.45 0.68 -9.82
C ARG A 319 -0.76 0.80 -10.75
N ASN A 320 -1.86 1.34 -10.23
CA ASN A 320 -3.11 1.53 -10.94
C ASN A 320 -3.23 2.89 -11.64
N HIS A 321 -2.17 3.70 -11.67
CA HIS A 321 -2.22 5.03 -12.26
C HIS A 321 -2.55 4.95 -13.76
N GLY A 322 -3.44 5.84 -14.20
CA GLY A 322 -3.94 5.93 -15.57
C GLY A 322 -5.03 4.92 -15.93
N ASP A 323 -5.53 5.00 -17.16
CA ASP A 323 -6.60 4.11 -17.64
C ASP A 323 -6.12 2.66 -17.81
N LEU A 324 -6.89 1.71 -17.30
CA LEU A 324 -6.62 0.27 -17.36
C LEU A 324 -7.65 -0.44 -18.24
N VAL A 325 -7.23 -1.00 -19.37
CA VAL A 325 -8.09 -1.74 -20.30
C VAL A 325 -7.96 -3.24 -20.10
N CYS A 326 -8.91 -3.83 -19.39
CA CYS A 326 -8.96 -5.26 -19.07
C CYS A 326 -9.40 -6.11 -20.29
N ALA A 327 -8.51 -6.98 -20.78
CA ALA A 327 -8.74 -7.87 -21.92
C ALA A 327 -9.18 -9.28 -21.45
N GLY A 328 -10.32 -9.78 -21.97
CA GLY A 328 -10.75 -11.17 -21.77
C GLY A 328 -11.30 -11.50 -20.37
N PHE A 329 -11.57 -10.49 -19.53
CA PHE A 329 -12.12 -10.71 -18.19
C PHE A 329 -13.56 -11.26 -18.28
N SER A 330 -13.80 -12.42 -17.67
CA SER A 330 -15.14 -13.02 -17.54
C SER A 330 -16.05 -12.17 -16.64
N TRP A 331 -17.37 -12.38 -16.68
CA TRP A 331 -18.31 -11.65 -15.82
C TRP A 331 -17.94 -11.73 -14.34
N TRP A 332 -17.49 -12.90 -13.86
CA TRP A 332 -17.01 -13.08 -12.50
C TRP A 332 -15.77 -12.21 -12.22
N ARG A 333 -14.74 -12.26 -13.09
CA ARG A 333 -13.50 -11.47 -12.91
C ARG A 333 -13.75 -9.97 -12.96
N LYS A 334 -14.67 -9.52 -13.83
CA LYS A 334 -15.12 -8.11 -13.87
C LYS A 334 -15.71 -7.63 -12.55
N GLY A 335 -16.17 -8.52 -11.67
CA GLY A 335 -16.70 -8.17 -10.35
C GLY A 335 -15.64 -7.58 -9.45
N PHE A 336 -14.57 -8.33 -9.17
CA PHE A 336 -13.50 -7.86 -8.29
C PHE A 336 -12.50 -6.93 -9.01
N ALA A 337 -12.27 -7.09 -10.31
CA ALA A 337 -11.31 -6.27 -11.07
C ALA A 337 -11.60 -4.77 -10.97
N LYS A 338 -12.88 -4.37 -10.94
CA LYS A 338 -13.28 -2.96 -10.77
C LYS A 338 -12.84 -2.33 -9.45
N HIS A 339 -12.59 -3.15 -8.43
CA HIS A 339 -12.15 -2.68 -7.12
C HIS A 339 -10.62 -2.68 -7.07
N PHE A 340 -10.00 -3.81 -7.45
CA PHE A 340 -8.55 -3.98 -7.44
C PHE A 340 -7.78 -3.06 -8.39
N PHE A 341 -8.38 -2.67 -9.50
CA PHE A 341 -7.77 -1.80 -10.51
C PHE A 341 -8.25 -0.35 -10.41
N LYS A 342 -8.97 -0.01 -9.35
CA LYS A 342 -9.38 1.38 -9.10
C LYS A 342 -8.15 2.21 -8.76
N SER A 343 -8.13 3.44 -9.28
CA SER A 343 -7.26 4.53 -8.87
C SER A 343 -8.07 5.82 -8.78
N THR A 344 -7.47 6.88 -8.25
CA THR A 344 -8.03 8.24 -8.23
C THR A 344 -7.97 8.92 -9.60
N SER A 345 -7.02 8.53 -10.46
CA SER A 345 -6.72 9.19 -11.73
C SER A 345 -7.11 8.40 -13.00
N GLY A 346 -7.65 7.18 -12.87
CA GLY A 346 -7.86 6.26 -13.99
C GLY A 346 -9.18 5.51 -14.01
N ASN A 347 -9.61 5.11 -15.21
CA ASN A 347 -10.81 4.31 -15.45
C ASN A 347 -10.46 2.84 -15.68
N VAL A 348 -11.31 1.94 -15.16
CA VAL A 348 -11.24 0.50 -15.45
C VAL A 348 -12.20 0.13 -16.58
N LEU A 349 -11.63 -0.09 -17.76
CA LEU A 349 -12.36 -0.40 -19.00
C LEU A 349 -12.26 -1.89 -19.33
N PHE A 350 -13.21 -2.42 -20.10
CA PHE A 350 -13.23 -3.85 -20.44
C PHE A 350 -13.43 -4.10 -21.94
N ARG A 351 -12.70 -5.07 -22.49
CA ARG A 351 -12.86 -5.59 -23.85
C ARG A 351 -12.76 -7.12 -23.87
N ARG A 352 -13.44 -7.75 -24.84
CA ARG A 352 -13.47 -9.22 -24.94
C ARG A 352 -12.18 -9.80 -25.53
N GLY A 353 -11.66 -9.19 -26.60
CA GLY A 353 -10.43 -9.63 -27.28
C GLY A 353 -9.24 -8.69 -27.04
N GLY A 354 -8.03 -9.20 -27.29
CA GLY A 354 -6.76 -8.50 -27.07
C GLY A 354 -6.59 -7.25 -27.96
N ASP A 355 -6.73 -7.41 -29.27
CA ASP A 355 -6.56 -6.31 -30.22
C ASP A 355 -7.56 -5.14 -29.99
N GLY A 356 -8.81 -5.45 -29.65
CA GLY A 356 -9.78 -4.42 -29.26
C GLY A 356 -9.45 -3.71 -27.94
N ALA A 357 -8.74 -4.40 -27.03
CA ALA A 357 -8.22 -3.80 -25.81
C ALA A 357 -7.03 -2.87 -26.11
N ALA A 358 -6.07 -3.33 -26.92
CA ALA A 358 -4.90 -2.56 -27.33
C ALA A 358 -5.27 -1.27 -28.06
N ARG A 359 -6.20 -1.32 -29.03
CA ARG A 359 -6.73 -0.11 -29.70
C ARG A 359 -7.37 0.89 -28.75
N LEU A 360 -8.10 0.40 -27.73
CA LEU A 360 -8.72 1.30 -26.77
C LEU A 360 -7.67 1.93 -25.85
N ALA A 361 -6.72 1.13 -25.37
CA ALA A 361 -5.64 1.59 -24.51
C ALA A 361 -4.79 2.66 -25.22
N GLU A 362 -4.42 2.44 -26.48
CA GLU A 362 -3.75 3.45 -27.34
C GLU A 362 -4.56 4.75 -27.40
N LYS A 363 -5.88 4.66 -27.66
CA LYS A 363 -6.76 5.83 -27.77
C LYS A 363 -6.83 6.65 -26.49
N VAL A 364 -6.79 6.01 -25.32
CA VAL A 364 -6.92 6.68 -24.02
C VAL A 364 -5.59 6.97 -23.33
N GLY A 365 -4.46 6.60 -23.95
CA GLY A 365 -3.13 6.69 -23.32
C GLY A 365 -2.98 5.77 -22.10
N GLY A 366 -3.70 4.64 -22.09
CA GLY A 366 -3.72 3.68 -20.99
C GLY A 366 -2.87 2.44 -21.25
N LYS A 367 -3.01 1.44 -20.37
CA LYS A 367 -2.33 0.13 -20.47
C LYS A 367 -3.34 -1.01 -20.56
N VAL A 368 -2.95 -2.11 -21.22
CA VAL A 368 -3.76 -3.33 -21.29
C VAL A 368 -3.46 -4.21 -20.09
N VAL A 369 -4.51 -4.72 -19.45
CA VAL A 369 -4.41 -5.66 -18.32
C VAL A 369 -5.06 -6.98 -18.72
N PHE A 370 -4.39 -8.11 -18.54
CA PHE A 370 -4.90 -9.43 -18.91
C PHE A 370 -4.57 -10.46 -17.83
N TRP A 371 -5.31 -11.56 -17.78
CA TRP A 371 -5.01 -12.66 -16.84
C TRP A 371 -4.00 -13.61 -17.48
N SER A 372 -2.80 -13.78 -16.92
CA SER A 372 -1.68 -14.42 -17.65
C SER A 372 -2.00 -15.87 -18.06
N ALA A 373 -2.61 -16.66 -17.18
CA ALA A 373 -3.06 -18.01 -17.53
C ALA A 373 -4.20 -18.09 -18.57
N LYS A 374 -4.87 -16.98 -18.90
CA LYS A 374 -6.02 -16.93 -19.85
C LYS A 374 -5.93 -15.74 -20.81
N THR A 375 -4.72 -15.40 -21.24
CA THR A 375 -4.46 -14.30 -22.17
C THR A 375 -5.19 -14.57 -23.50
N PRO A 376 -6.05 -13.64 -23.98
CA PRO A 376 -6.63 -13.77 -25.31
C PRO A 376 -5.54 -13.79 -26.38
N ALA A 377 -5.70 -14.62 -27.42
CA ALA A 377 -4.74 -14.70 -28.53
C ALA A 377 -4.55 -13.32 -29.20
N GLY A 378 -3.32 -13.00 -29.60
CA GLY A 378 -2.98 -11.73 -30.25
C GLY A 378 -2.88 -10.53 -29.30
N THR A 379 -3.05 -10.71 -27.98
CA THR A 379 -3.02 -9.58 -27.03
C THR A 379 -1.64 -8.94 -26.95
N ILE A 380 -0.59 -9.74 -26.79
CA ILE A 380 0.78 -9.24 -26.61
C ILE A 380 1.28 -8.62 -27.90
N GLU A 381 1.07 -9.30 -29.02
CA GLU A 381 1.47 -8.85 -30.35
C GLU A 381 0.80 -7.52 -30.69
N SER A 382 -0.51 -7.38 -30.44
CA SER A 382 -1.23 -6.14 -30.71
C SER A 382 -0.80 -4.98 -29.80
N CYS A 383 -0.41 -5.27 -28.55
CA CYS A 383 0.13 -4.25 -27.66
C CYS A 383 1.51 -3.78 -28.14
N GLN A 384 2.38 -4.70 -28.54
CA GLN A 384 3.71 -4.39 -29.08
C GLN A 384 3.62 -3.56 -30.38
N GLU A 385 2.78 -3.96 -31.33
CA GLU A 385 2.55 -3.23 -32.59
C GLU A 385 2.10 -1.77 -32.36
N ARG A 386 1.40 -1.50 -31.26
CA ARG A 386 0.85 -0.19 -30.90
C ARG A 386 1.67 0.56 -29.85
N SER A 387 2.79 0.00 -29.40
CA SER A 387 3.59 0.54 -28.28
C SER A 387 2.75 0.80 -27.02
N VAL A 388 1.78 -0.07 -26.74
CA VAL A 388 0.92 -0.01 -25.56
C VAL A 388 1.48 -0.92 -24.47
N PRO A 389 1.63 -0.45 -23.22
CA PRO A 389 2.06 -1.31 -22.12
C PRO A 389 1.06 -2.44 -21.85
N ALA A 390 1.56 -3.66 -21.63
CA ALA A 390 0.75 -4.83 -21.34
C ALA A 390 1.14 -5.41 -19.97
N VAL A 391 0.17 -5.65 -19.10
CA VAL A 391 0.38 -6.11 -17.73
C VAL A 391 -0.40 -7.40 -17.48
N GLY A 392 0.32 -8.46 -17.15
CA GLY A 392 -0.22 -9.75 -16.76
C GLY A 392 -0.70 -9.73 -15.31
N VAL A 393 -1.80 -10.43 -15.04
CA VAL A 393 -2.42 -10.54 -13.71
C VAL A 393 -2.52 -11.98 -13.30
N GLU A 394 -2.16 -12.25 -12.05
CA GLU A 394 -2.34 -13.54 -11.40
C GLU A 394 -2.89 -13.38 -9.98
N ASP A 395 -3.33 -14.50 -9.41
CA ASP A 395 -3.69 -14.55 -8.00
C ASP A 395 -2.45 -14.30 -7.12
N GLY A 396 -2.62 -13.54 -6.04
CA GLY A 396 -1.57 -13.34 -5.04
C GLY A 396 -1.37 -14.54 -4.12
N PHE A 397 -0.34 -14.46 -3.27
CA PHE A 397 0.11 -15.58 -2.44
C PHE A 397 -0.75 -15.80 -1.18
N LEU A 398 -1.27 -14.72 -0.56
CA LEU A 398 -2.30 -14.81 0.51
C LEU A 398 -3.67 -14.52 -0.10
N ARG A 399 -4.34 -15.55 -0.60
CA ARG A 399 -5.43 -15.40 -1.56
C ARG A 399 -6.83 -15.37 -0.94
N SER A 400 -7.23 -16.42 -0.23
CA SER A 400 -8.61 -16.57 0.26
C SER A 400 -8.74 -17.71 1.28
N SER A 401 -9.83 -17.71 2.07
CA SER A 401 -10.23 -18.79 2.99
C SER A 401 -10.77 -20.05 2.28
N GLY A 402 -10.56 -20.16 0.97
CA GLY A 402 -11.04 -21.26 0.13
C GLY A 402 -10.42 -21.20 -1.27
N LEU A 403 -10.75 -22.18 -2.11
CA LEU A 403 -10.15 -22.35 -3.44
C LEU A 403 -10.69 -21.35 -4.47
N GLY A 404 -9.86 -20.91 -5.42
CA GLY A 404 -10.29 -20.06 -6.53
C GLY A 404 -11.32 -20.73 -7.46
N SER A 405 -11.26 -22.06 -7.56
CA SER A 405 -12.23 -22.91 -8.27
C SER A 405 -13.66 -22.79 -7.69
N ASP A 406 -13.78 -22.37 -6.43
CA ASP A 406 -15.06 -22.14 -5.75
C ASP A 406 -15.62 -20.72 -5.91
N PHE A 407 -15.02 -19.90 -6.79
CA PHE A 407 -15.42 -18.52 -7.10
C PHE A 407 -15.33 -17.53 -5.92
N PHE A 408 -14.48 -17.82 -4.92
CA PHE A 408 -14.13 -16.86 -3.88
C PHE A 408 -13.36 -15.68 -4.47
N TRP A 409 -13.80 -14.46 -4.12
CA TRP A 409 -13.08 -13.25 -4.51
C TRP A 409 -11.71 -13.21 -3.81
N PRO A 410 -10.64 -12.83 -4.54
CA PRO A 410 -9.30 -12.82 -3.97
C PRO A 410 -9.13 -11.63 -3.02
N TYR A 411 -8.35 -11.81 -1.96
CA TYR A 411 -7.82 -10.71 -1.14
C TYR A 411 -6.53 -10.12 -1.71
N SER A 412 -5.86 -10.85 -2.62
CA SER A 412 -4.64 -10.36 -3.27
C SER A 412 -4.51 -10.76 -4.72
N ILE A 413 -3.90 -9.88 -5.51
CA ILE A 413 -3.54 -10.12 -6.92
C ILE A 413 -2.12 -9.63 -7.17
N CYS A 414 -1.43 -10.25 -8.12
CA CYS A 414 -0.14 -9.77 -8.62
C CYS A 414 -0.33 -9.15 -10.01
N MET A 415 0.35 -8.05 -10.28
CA MET A 415 0.42 -7.40 -11.59
C MET A 415 1.87 -7.40 -12.02
N ASP A 416 2.15 -7.93 -13.21
CA ASP A 416 3.51 -8.10 -13.71
C ASP A 416 3.62 -7.60 -15.16
N SER A 417 4.51 -6.65 -15.38
CA SER A 417 4.75 -6.01 -16.67
C SER A 417 5.79 -6.73 -17.52
N GLN A 418 6.56 -7.65 -16.93
CA GLN A 418 7.60 -8.42 -17.62
C GLN A 418 7.16 -9.84 -17.96
N GLY A 419 6.62 -10.58 -16.97
CA GLY A 419 6.30 -12.00 -17.14
C GLY A 419 5.74 -12.65 -15.88
N ALA A 420 5.09 -13.81 -16.00
CA ALA A 420 4.48 -14.44 -14.83
C ALA A 420 5.54 -15.00 -13.87
N TYR A 421 5.39 -14.76 -12.55
CA TYR A 421 6.35 -15.21 -11.52
C TYR A 421 6.67 -16.71 -11.50
N TYR A 422 5.79 -17.54 -12.07
CA TYR A 422 5.95 -18.99 -12.12
C TYR A 422 6.65 -19.49 -13.39
N ASP A 423 6.98 -18.60 -14.33
CA ASP A 423 7.72 -18.93 -15.55
C ASP A 423 9.20 -18.57 -15.37
N PRO A 424 10.09 -19.55 -15.14
CA PRO A 424 11.52 -19.30 -15.00
C PRO A 424 12.23 -19.05 -16.34
N SER A 425 11.56 -19.18 -17.49
CA SER A 425 12.19 -18.94 -18.80
C SER A 425 12.35 -17.46 -19.11
N GLU A 426 11.40 -16.63 -18.66
CA GLU A 426 11.34 -15.17 -18.87
C GLU A 426 11.59 -14.40 -17.56
N PRO A 427 11.99 -13.10 -17.63
CA PRO A 427 12.05 -12.25 -16.44
C PRO A 427 10.63 -11.92 -15.92
N SER A 428 10.55 -11.53 -14.64
CA SER A 428 9.32 -11.06 -14.00
C SER A 428 9.62 -9.86 -13.10
N ASP A 429 8.62 -9.02 -12.83
CA ASP A 429 8.76 -7.91 -11.89
C ASP A 429 9.13 -8.42 -10.49
N LEU A 430 8.65 -9.62 -10.09
CA LEU A 430 9.08 -10.25 -8.84
C LEU A 430 10.59 -10.58 -8.84
N GLU A 431 11.11 -11.14 -9.94
CA GLU A 431 12.55 -11.42 -10.06
C GLU A 431 13.38 -10.14 -9.99
N THR A 432 12.91 -9.06 -10.63
CA THR A 432 13.53 -7.73 -10.54
C THR A 432 13.51 -7.20 -9.10
N ILE A 433 12.36 -7.25 -8.41
CA ILE A 433 12.25 -6.82 -7.00
C ILE A 433 13.26 -7.57 -6.14
N LEU A 434 13.32 -8.89 -6.24
CA LEU A 434 14.22 -9.73 -5.45
C LEU A 434 15.70 -9.51 -5.78
N ARG A 435 16.02 -9.22 -7.04
CA ARG A 435 17.38 -8.98 -7.51
C ARG A 435 17.89 -7.59 -7.11
N GLU A 436 17.09 -6.56 -7.29
CA GLU A 436 17.56 -5.16 -7.33
C GLU A 436 17.22 -4.35 -6.09
N THR A 437 16.19 -4.75 -5.32
CA THR A 437 15.77 -3.97 -4.15
C THR A 437 16.84 -4.00 -3.06
N ASP A 438 17.17 -2.82 -2.53
CA ASP A 438 17.83 -2.70 -1.24
C ASP A 438 16.77 -2.76 -0.14
N PHE A 439 16.75 -3.88 0.59
CA PHE A 439 15.74 -4.12 1.62
C PHE A 439 16.18 -3.45 2.90
N ASP A 440 15.63 -2.26 3.16
CA ASP A 440 15.93 -1.53 4.38
C ASP A 440 15.47 -2.25 5.66
N GLU A 441 15.96 -1.80 6.81
CA GLU A 441 15.66 -2.46 8.08
C GLU A 441 14.16 -2.42 8.42
N ARG A 442 13.43 -1.40 7.98
CA ARG A 442 11.99 -1.24 8.25
C ARG A 442 11.19 -2.33 7.55
N ILE A 443 11.43 -2.55 6.26
CA ILE A 443 10.71 -3.61 5.53
C ILE A 443 11.11 -5.00 6.04
N LEU A 444 12.34 -5.18 6.51
CA LEU A 444 12.78 -6.43 7.11
C LEU A 444 12.15 -6.69 8.49
N VAL A 445 11.98 -5.67 9.33
CA VAL A 445 11.22 -5.77 10.59
C VAL A 445 9.77 -6.16 10.29
N ARG A 446 9.14 -5.49 9.32
CA ARG A 446 7.77 -5.80 8.87
C ARG A 446 7.66 -7.24 8.35
N ALA A 447 8.63 -7.68 7.54
CA ALA A 447 8.68 -9.04 7.03
C ALA A 447 8.84 -10.08 8.14
N ARG A 448 9.72 -9.86 9.13
CA ARG A 448 9.89 -10.75 10.30
C ARG A 448 8.59 -10.92 11.06
N ALA A 449 7.93 -9.81 11.43
CA ALA A 449 6.65 -9.84 12.12
C ALA A 449 5.56 -10.55 11.29
N LEU A 450 5.56 -10.38 9.97
CA LEU A 450 4.64 -11.08 9.07
C LEU A 450 4.90 -12.60 9.05
N VAL A 451 6.16 -13.03 8.99
CA VAL A 451 6.53 -14.46 9.05
C VAL A 451 6.05 -15.08 10.37
N GLU A 452 6.36 -14.45 11.50
CA GLU A 452 5.93 -14.91 12.82
C GLU A 452 4.41 -15.07 12.91
N ARG A 453 3.66 -14.10 12.39
CA ARG A 453 2.19 -14.16 12.36
C ARG A 453 1.65 -15.23 11.41
N ILE A 454 2.24 -15.42 10.23
CA ILE A 454 1.83 -16.47 9.29
C ILE A 454 2.05 -17.85 9.91
N VAL A 455 3.23 -18.07 10.48
CA VAL A 455 3.58 -19.35 11.12
C VAL A 455 2.70 -19.60 12.34
N GLY A 456 2.53 -18.59 13.22
CA GLY A 456 1.75 -18.71 14.44
C GLY A 456 0.24 -18.86 14.24
N SER A 457 -0.32 -18.29 13.15
CA SER A 457 -1.74 -18.43 12.82
C SER A 457 -2.10 -19.71 12.07
N GLY A 458 -1.10 -20.46 11.57
CA GLY A 458 -1.31 -21.67 10.77
C GLY A 458 -1.89 -21.42 9.38
N VAL A 459 -2.01 -20.15 8.96
CA VAL A 459 -2.59 -19.77 7.66
C VAL A 459 -1.74 -20.32 6.50
N THR A 460 -2.43 -20.87 5.50
CA THR A 460 -1.88 -21.36 4.22
C THR A 460 -2.69 -20.77 3.07
N LYS A 461 -2.22 -20.86 1.81
CA LYS A 461 -2.85 -20.21 0.63
C LYS A 461 -4.37 -20.35 0.54
N TYR A 462 -4.91 -21.50 0.94
CA TYR A 462 -6.32 -21.86 0.80
C TYR A 462 -7.03 -22.12 2.14
N ASN A 463 -6.30 -22.17 3.27
CA ASN A 463 -6.85 -22.49 4.60
C ASN A 463 -7.79 -23.72 4.63
N VAL A 464 -7.47 -24.76 3.84
CA VAL A 464 -8.25 -26.02 3.77
C VAL A 464 -7.55 -27.14 4.55
N GLY A 465 -8.31 -27.85 5.40
CA GLY A 465 -7.84 -28.95 6.24
C GLY A 465 -8.07 -28.69 7.73
N GLY A 466 -8.21 -29.76 8.54
CA GLY A 466 -8.38 -29.64 9.99
C GLY A 466 -7.04 -29.45 10.72
N ASP A 467 -7.03 -28.68 11.80
CA ASP A 467 -5.87 -28.42 12.67
C ASP A 467 -5.55 -29.60 13.62
N LYS A 468 -5.71 -30.83 13.15
CA LYS A 468 -5.38 -32.00 13.97
C LYS A 468 -3.85 -32.14 14.02
N PRO A 469 -3.24 -32.17 15.22
CA PRO A 469 -1.84 -32.55 15.36
C PRO A 469 -1.62 -33.92 14.73
N LEU A 470 -0.60 -34.05 13.89
CA LEU A 470 -0.21 -35.31 13.29
C LEU A 470 0.92 -35.91 14.14
N ALA A 471 0.79 -37.19 14.50
CA ALA A 471 1.89 -37.92 15.12
C ALA A 471 3.01 -38.17 14.09
N PRO A 472 4.29 -38.24 14.51
CA PRO A 472 5.36 -38.61 13.59
C PRO A 472 5.07 -39.93 12.87
N PHE A 473 5.43 -39.99 11.58
CA PHE A 473 5.29 -41.22 10.79
C PHE A 473 6.19 -42.33 11.35
N GLU A 474 5.72 -43.58 11.28
CA GLU A 474 6.52 -44.77 11.60
C GLU A 474 7.57 -45.03 10.51
N SER A 475 8.57 -44.15 10.43
CA SER A 475 9.60 -44.17 9.38
C SER A 475 10.72 -45.18 9.65
N ASN A 476 10.71 -45.84 10.82
CA ASN A 476 11.78 -46.73 11.30
C ASN A 476 13.17 -46.06 11.25
N GLY A 477 13.23 -44.77 11.64
CA GLY A 477 14.48 -43.99 11.66
C GLY A 477 14.92 -43.45 10.29
N LYS A 478 14.15 -43.70 9.22
CA LYS A 478 14.40 -43.09 7.91
C LYS A 478 14.02 -41.61 7.93
N ARG A 479 14.73 -40.83 7.09
CA ARG A 479 14.40 -39.44 6.77
C ARG A 479 13.01 -39.38 6.13
N VAL A 480 12.11 -38.56 6.65
CA VAL A 480 10.76 -38.37 6.15
C VAL A 480 10.74 -37.25 5.11
N VAL A 481 10.39 -37.59 3.87
CA VAL A 481 10.36 -36.68 2.72
C VAL A 481 8.92 -36.48 2.29
N LEU A 482 8.43 -35.24 2.33
CA LEU A 482 7.12 -34.91 1.75
C LEU A 482 7.26 -34.60 0.26
N VAL A 483 6.39 -35.16 -0.56
CA VAL A 483 6.17 -34.77 -1.96
C VAL A 483 4.74 -34.29 -2.10
N VAL A 484 4.56 -33.07 -2.58
CA VAL A 484 3.23 -32.48 -2.80
C VAL A 484 2.84 -32.57 -4.27
N GLY A 485 1.66 -33.13 -4.53
CA GLY A 485 1.08 -33.22 -5.87
C GLY A 485 0.62 -31.86 -6.37
N GLN A 486 0.65 -31.69 -7.68
CA GLN A 486 0.19 -30.49 -8.39
C GLN A 486 -0.76 -30.88 -9.52
N VAL A 487 -1.57 -29.93 -9.98
CA VAL A 487 -2.38 -30.16 -11.17
C VAL A 487 -1.46 -30.07 -12.39
N GLU A 488 -1.41 -31.12 -13.21
CA GLU A 488 -0.52 -31.21 -14.39
C GLU A 488 -0.78 -30.09 -15.42
N ASP A 489 -2.04 -29.70 -15.61
CA ASP A 489 -2.44 -28.60 -16.50
C ASP A 489 -2.19 -27.20 -15.92
N ASP A 490 -1.63 -27.08 -14.72
CA ASP A 490 -1.27 -25.79 -14.14
C ASP A 490 -0.13 -25.15 -14.92
N LYS A 491 -0.25 -23.85 -15.23
CA LYS A 491 0.78 -23.11 -15.98
C LYS A 491 2.13 -23.10 -15.25
N SER A 492 2.12 -23.11 -13.93
CA SER A 492 3.35 -23.23 -13.13
C SER A 492 4.05 -24.59 -13.30
N VAL A 493 3.32 -25.66 -13.62
CA VAL A 493 3.91 -26.98 -13.94
C VAL A 493 4.37 -26.99 -15.40
N GLN A 494 3.55 -26.49 -16.32
CA GLN A 494 3.89 -26.49 -17.75
C GLN A 494 5.15 -25.68 -18.07
N LEU A 495 5.30 -24.49 -17.48
CA LEU A 495 6.42 -23.58 -17.75
C LEU A 495 7.57 -23.79 -16.76
N GLY A 496 7.25 -24.03 -15.49
CA GLY A 496 8.25 -24.17 -14.43
C GLY A 496 8.72 -25.60 -14.17
N GLY A 497 8.08 -26.63 -14.75
CA GLY A 497 8.44 -28.04 -14.52
C GLY A 497 9.74 -28.50 -15.18
N GLN A 498 10.18 -27.82 -16.25
CA GLN A 498 11.51 -27.95 -16.86
C GLN A 498 11.93 -29.41 -17.13
N GLY A 499 11.03 -30.19 -17.73
CA GLY A 499 11.26 -31.60 -18.11
C GLY A 499 10.58 -32.63 -17.21
N ILE A 500 9.93 -32.20 -16.13
CA ILE A 500 9.00 -33.01 -15.33
C ILE A 500 7.58 -32.45 -15.51
N HIS A 501 6.65 -33.29 -15.94
CA HIS A 501 5.30 -32.89 -16.35
C HIS A 501 4.18 -33.58 -15.56
N SER A 502 4.51 -34.57 -14.71
CA SER A 502 3.53 -35.29 -13.89
C SER A 502 4.01 -35.52 -12.46
N ASP A 503 3.05 -35.73 -11.55
CA ASP A 503 3.33 -36.11 -10.16
C ASP A 503 4.10 -37.43 -10.09
N ARG A 504 3.82 -38.37 -11.01
CA ARG A 504 4.53 -39.65 -11.12
C ARG A 504 6.01 -39.46 -11.48
N GLU A 505 6.31 -38.60 -12.44
CA GLU A 505 7.70 -38.27 -12.80
C GLU A 505 8.44 -37.58 -11.67
N LEU A 506 7.76 -36.66 -10.95
CA LEU A 506 8.31 -36.03 -9.75
C LEU A 506 8.63 -37.09 -8.68
N LEU A 507 7.69 -37.97 -8.35
CA LEU A 507 7.89 -39.04 -7.38
C LEU A 507 9.03 -39.99 -7.78
N ALA A 508 9.13 -40.36 -9.06
CA ALA A 508 10.23 -41.15 -9.58
C ALA A 508 11.58 -40.43 -9.44
N ALA A 509 11.64 -39.13 -9.75
CA ALA A 509 12.84 -38.32 -9.57
C ALA A 509 13.21 -38.20 -8.08
N VAL A 510 12.23 -38.05 -7.19
CA VAL A 510 12.47 -38.00 -5.73
C VAL A 510 12.99 -39.34 -5.23
N ARG A 511 12.33 -40.45 -5.53
CA ARG A 511 12.77 -41.80 -5.13
C ARG A 511 14.18 -42.11 -5.63
N LYS A 512 14.51 -41.74 -6.86
CA LYS A 512 15.87 -41.89 -7.41
C LYS A 512 16.92 -41.07 -6.63
N ASN A 513 16.57 -39.86 -6.18
CA ASN A 513 17.48 -38.99 -5.43
C ASN A 513 17.52 -39.31 -3.93
N ARG A 514 16.49 -39.99 -3.41
CA ARG A 514 16.32 -40.35 -1.99
C ARG A 514 15.88 -41.82 -1.88
N PRO A 515 16.73 -42.80 -2.24
CA PRO A 515 16.34 -44.20 -2.28
C PRO A 515 15.90 -44.74 -0.91
N GLU A 516 16.61 -44.35 0.15
CA GLU A 516 16.39 -44.84 1.52
C GLU A 516 15.37 -44.03 2.34
N ALA A 517 14.84 -42.94 1.79
CA ALA A 517 13.91 -42.08 2.53
C ALA A 517 12.52 -42.71 2.65
N TYR A 518 11.79 -42.32 3.70
CA TYR A 518 10.37 -42.57 3.83
C TYR A 518 9.60 -41.45 3.13
N ILE A 519 9.08 -41.73 1.94
CA ILE A 519 8.41 -40.75 1.08
C ILE A 519 6.93 -40.72 1.40
N VAL A 520 6.46 -39.57 1.88
CA VAL A 520 5.05 -39.24 2.06
C VAL A 520 4.58 -38.46 0.84
N TYR A 521 3.57 -38.97 0.14
CA TYR A 521 2.95 -38.27 -0.97
C TYR A 521 1.62 -37.64 -0.53
N LYS A 522 1.46 -36.34 -0.78
CA LYS A 522 0.20 -35.62 -0.55
C LYS A 522 -0.39 -35.16 -1.88
N PRO A 523 -1.50 -35.76 -2.36
CA PRO A 523 -2.14 -35.32 -3.60
C PRO A 523 -2.77 -33.92 -3.47
N HIS A 524 -2.92 -33.24 -4.60
CA HIS A 524 -3.52 -31.90 -4.63
C HIS A 524 -5.03 -31.93 -4.28
N PRO A 525 -5.55 -30.97 -3.48
CA PRO A 525 -6.97 -30.94 -3.07
C PRO A 525 -7.98 -30.92 -4.24
N ASP A 526 -7.67 -30.22 -5.33
CA ASP A 526 -8.53 -30.15 -6.54
C ASP A 526 -8.63 -31.51 -7.27
N VAL A 527 -7.62 -32.37 -7.13
CA VAL A 527 -7.64 -33.75 -7.66
C VAL A 527 -8.48 -34.64 -6.75
N THR A 528 -8.26 -34.56 -5.44
CA THR A 528 -9.01 -35.37 -4.46
C THR A 528 -10.50 -35.00 -4.37
N SER A 529 -10.85 -33.75 -4.70
CA SER A 529 -12.24 -33.27 -4.74
C SER A 529 -12.96 -33.55 -6.08
N GLY A 530 -12.26 -34.15 -7.06
CA GLY A 530 -12.82 -34.51 -8.37
C GLY A 530 -13.10 -33.32 -9.30
N ASN A 531 -12.54 -32.14 -9.01
CA ASN A 531 -12.72 -30.93 -9.82
C ASN A 531 -11.79 -30.88 -11.05
N ARG A 532 -10.71 -31.65 -11.04
CA ARG A 532 -9.81 -31.83 -12.18
C ARG A 532 -9.38 -33.29 -12.28
N SER A 533 -9.09 -33.74 -13.49
CA SER A 533 -8.41 -35.01 -13.73
C SER A 533 -7.01 -34.92 -13.10
N GLY A 534 -6.78 -35.65 -12.01
CA GLY A 534 -5.43 -36.08 -11.65
C GLY A 534 -5.32 -37.56 -12.00
N GLY A 535 -4.17 -37.96 -12.53
CA GLY A 535 -3.91 -39.35 -12.86
C GLY A 535 -4.30 -40.24 -11.68
N ALA A 536 -5.22 -41.19 -11.93
CA ALA A 536 -5.56 -42.18 -10.93
C ALA A 536 -4.30 -42.99 -10.63
N PHE A 537 -3.70 -42.78 -9.46
CA PHE A 537 -2.57 -43.58 -9.00
C PHE A 537 -3.04 -45.03 -8.92
N SER A 538 -2.40 -45.88 -9.72
CA SER A 538 -2.72 -47.30 -9.82
C SER A 538 -1.85 -48.11 -8.85
N GLU A 539 -2.15 -49.39 -8.62
CA GLU A 539 -1.28 -50.29 -7.84
C GLU A 539 0.18 -50.34 -8.38
N GLN A 540 0.40 -49.95 -9.63
CA GLN A 540 1.73 -49.91 -10.27
C GLN A 540 2.64 -48.77 -9.74
N ASP A 541 2.09 -47.80 -9.00
CA ASP A 541 2.86 -46.67 -8.46
C ASP A 541 3.34 -46.91 -7.01
N SER A 542 3.06 -48.08 -6.44
CA SER A 542 3.35 -48.49 -5.05
C SER A 542 4.83 -48.45 -4.65
N GLY A 543 5.77 -48.43 -5.59
CA GLY A 543 7.21 -48.33 -5.32
C GLY A 543 7.75 -46.90 -5.20
N LEU A 544 6.94 -45.88 -5.53
CA LEU A 544 7.40 -44.49 -5.62
C LEU A 544 7.27 -43.72 -4.30
N TYR A 545 6.33 -44.12 -3.44
CA TYR A 545 6.10 -43.52 -2.12
C TYR A 545 5.79 -44.60 -1.08
N ASP A 546 6.03 -44.31 0.20
CA ASP A 546 5.79 -45.24 1.31
C ASP A 546 4.43 -44.98 1.99
N HIS A 547 3.92 -43.74 1.93
CA HIS A 547 2.64 -43.36 2.52
C HIS A 547 1.94 -42.28 1.68
N MET A 548 0.61 -42.37 1.55
CA MET A 548 -0.21 -41.33 0.92
C MET A 548 -1.06 -40.63 1.99
N GLU A 549 -0.87 -39.32 2.15
CA GLU A 549 -1.56 -38.52 3.17
C GLU A 549 -2.59 -37.56 2.56
N SER A 550 -3.87 -37.87 2.74
CA SER A 550 -5.00 -37.10 2.20
C SER A 550 -5.88 -36.43 3.26
N SER A 551 -5.66 -36.71 4.54
CA SER A 551 -6.56 -36.39 5.66
C SER A 551 -6.16 -35.15 6.46
N VAL A 552 -4.88 -34.81 6.52
CA VAL A 552 -4.39 -33.64 7.29
C VAL A 552 -4.03 -32.43 6.43
N SER A 553 -3.89 -31.27 7.07
CA SER A 553 -3.40 -30.04 6.42
C SER A 553 -1.90 -30.12 6.11
N LEU A 554 -1.43 -29.31 5.16
CA LEU A 554 0.02 -29.15 4.91
C LEU A 554 0.77 -28.62 6.13
N SER A 555 0.15 -27.71 6.88
CA SER A 555 0.75 -27.13 8.09
C SER A 555 1.08 -28.20 9.14
N ALA A 556 0.18 -29.18 9.35
CA ALA A 556 0.42 -30.30 10.26
C ALA A 556 1.54 -31.24 9.78
N LEU A 557 1.76 -31.33 8.47
CA LEU A 557 2.84 -32.15 7.91
C LEU A 557 4.20 -31.50 8.09
N PHE A 558 4.29 -30.18 7.96
CA PHE A 558 5.56 -29.46 8.11
C PHE A 558 6.22 -29.65 9.48
N SER A 559 5.45 -29.96 10.53
CA SER A 559 6.01 -30.23 11.86
C SER A 559 6.55 -31.65 12.06
N VAL A 560 6.31 -32.59 11.12
CA VAL A 560 6.68 -34.01 11.27
C VAL A 560 7.54 -34.55 10.13
N ILE A 561 7.90 -33.71 9.15
CA ILE A 561 8.78 -34.08 8.03
C ILE A 561 10.16 -33.47 8.19
N ASP A 562 11.16 -34.10 7.59
CA ASP A 562 12.54 -33.61 7.62
C ASP A 562 12.90 -32.73 6.41
N GLU A 563 12.20 -32.90 5.29
CA GLU A 563 12.37 -32.10 4.08
C GLU A 563 11.15 -32.19 3.16
N LEU A 564 10.91 -31.13 2.40
CA LEU A 564 9.89 -31.07 1.35
C LEU A 564 10.57 -31.10 -0.02
N HIS A 565 10.11 -31.98 -0.89
CA HIS A 565 10.51 -32.07 -2.29
C HIS A 565 9.33 -31.62 -3.17
N THR A 566 9.55 -30.64 -4.03
CA THR A 566 8.47 -30.06 -4.85
C THR A 566 8.95 -29.70 -6.25
N LEU A 567 8.01 -29.65 -7.19
CA LEU A 567 8.28 -29.15 -8.54
C LEU A 567 8.20 -27.62 -8.55
N THR A 568 6.99 -27.05 -8.44
CA THR A 568 6.75 -25.60 -8.45
C THR A 568 5.69 -25.14 -7.44
N SER A 569 5.26 -26.02 -6.53
CA SER A 569 4.16 -25.76 -5.61
C SER A 569 4.46 -24.59 -4.67
N LEU A 570 3.45 -23.76 -4.34
CA LEU A 570 3.61 -22.74 -3.30
C LEU A 570 3.95 -23.36 -1.94
N SER A 571 3.62 -24.63 -1.71
CA SER A 571 3.96 -25.34 -0.46
C SER A 571 5.47 -25.31 -0.15
N GLY A 572 6.33 -25.21 -1.18
CA GLY A 572 7.77 -24.99 -0.99
C GLY A 572 8.08 -23.69 -0.28
N PHE A 573 7.44 -22.59 -0.67
CA PHE A 573 7.57 -21.32 0.03
C PHE A 573 7.01 -21.41 1.45
N GLU A 574 5.84 -22.04 1.66
CA GLU A 574 5.24 -22.22 2.99
C GLU A 574 6.12 -23.05 3.95
N ALA A 575 6.85 -24.03 3.42
CA ALA A 575 7.82 -24.83 4.14
C ALA A 575 9.07 -24.01 4.54
N LEU A 576 9.57 -23.16 3.64
CA LEU A 576 10.68 -22.23 3.95
C LEU A 576 10.34 -21.29 5.11
N LEU A 577 9.10 -20.76 5.15
CA LEU A 577 8.64 -19.91 6.25
C LEU A 577 8.67 -20.61 7.62
N ARG A 578 8.56 -21.95 7.63
CA ARG A 578 8.56 -22.80 8.83
C ARG A 578 9.91 -23.44 9.11
N GLY A 579 10.96 -23.07 8.36
CA GLY A 579 12.31 -23.60 8.53
C GLY A 579 12.48 -25.05 8.05
N VAL A 580 11.54 -25.59 7.26
CA VAL A 580 11.65 -26.93 6.69
C VAL A 580 12.58 -26.86 5.46
N PRO A 581 13.63 -27.71 5.37
CA PRO A 581 14.48 -27.77 4.18
C PRO A 581 13.68 -28.12 2.91
N VAL A 582 13.91 -27.37 1.83
CA VAL A 582 13.19 -27.56 0.56
C VAL A 582 14.14 -27.93 -0.58
N VAL A 583 13.76 -28.96 -1.34
CA VAL A 583 14.40 -29.38 -2.60
C VAL A 583 13.44 -29.10 -3.75
N THR A 584 13.90 -28.33 -4.74
CA THR A 584 13.10 -27.96 -5.92
C THR A 584 13.58 -28.74 -7.14
N TYR A 585 12.65 -29.36 -7.85
CA TYR A 585 12.91 -30.05 -9.12
C TYR A 585 12.55 -29.20 -10.33
N GLY A 586 11.68 -28.21 -10.15
CA GLY A 586 11.31 -27.20 -11.14
C GLY A 586 11.91 -25.83 -10.80
N GLY A 587 11.41 -24.79 -11.45
CA GLY A 587 11.82 -23.41 -11.28
C GLY A 587 10.77 -22.49 -10.65
N PRO A 588 10.28 -22.75 -9.42
CA PRO A 588 9.37 -21.83 -8.74
C PRO A 588 10.06 -20.50 -8.43
N PHE A 589 9.27 -19.45 -8.17
CA PHE A 589 9.77 -18.09 -7.91
C PHE A 589 10.78 -18.00 -6.75
N TYR A 590 10.71 -18.92 -5.77
CA TYR A 590 11.55 -18.95 -4.58
C TYR A 590 12.83 -19.81 -4.74
N ALA A 591 13.01 -20.48 -5.88
CA ALA A 591 14.24 -21.24 -6.20
C ALA A 591 15.35 -20.33 -6.76
N GLY A 592 16.61 -20.71 -6.59
CA GLY A 592 17.77 -19.99 -7.14
C GLY A 592 18.31 -18.86 -6.28
N TRP A 593 17.72 -18.60 -5.11
CA TRP A 593 18.13 -17.52 -4.20
C TRP A 593 18.96 -17.98 -3.00
N GLY A 594 19.35 -19.26 -2.95
CA GLY A 594 20.14 -19.84 -1.86
C GLY A 594 19.34 -20.44 -0.69
N LEU A 595 18.02 -20.30 -0.70
CA LEU A 595 17.13 -20.82 0.35
C LEU A 595 16.70 -22.27 0.12
N THR A 596 16.89 -22.79 -1.09
CA THR A 596 16.48 -24.11 -1.55
C THR A 596 17.66 -24.91 -2.08
N LYS A 597 17.55 -26.24 -2.05
CA LYS A 597 18.45 -27.13 -2.80
C LYS A 597 17.87 -27.33 -4.19
N ASP A 598 18.36 -26.54 -5.14
CA ASP A 598 17.82 -26.53 -6.49
C ASP A 598 18.42 -27.63 -7.37
N ARG A 599 17.57 -28.33 -8.13
CA ARG A 599 18.02 -29.28 -9.18
C ARG A 599 18.23 -28.60 -10.51
N LEU A 600 17.67 -27.42 -10.70
CA LEU A 600 17.92 -26.55 -11.85
C LEU A 600 18.96 -25.50 -11.52
N ALA A 601 19.65 -25.01 -12.55
CA ALA A 601 20.51 -23.84 -12.46
C ALA A 601 19.77 -22.61 -12.98
N PHE A 602 19.94 -21.47 -12.33
CA PHE A 602 19.31 -20.21 -12.71
C PHE A 602 20.39 -19.18 -13.06
N SER A 603 20.45 -18.76 -14.32
CA SER A 603 21.45 -17.79 -14.78
C SER A 603 21.15 -16.36 -14.30
N ARG A 604 19.87 -16.01 -14.15
CA ARG A 604 19.42 -14.67 -13.76
C ARG A 604 19.27 -14.46 -12.25
N ARG A 605 19.23 -15.55 -11.47
CA ARG A 605 19.08 -15.53 -10.00
C ARG A 605 20.45 -15.77 -9.37
N ASN A 606 21.24 -14.70 -9.33
CA ASN A 606 22.64 -14.72 -8.89
C ASN A 606 22.85 -14.06 -7.51
N ARG A 607 21.77 -13.63 -6.84
CA ARG A 607 21.80 -13.03 -5.51
C ARG A 607 21.39 -14.06 -4.46
N GLN A 608 22.07 -14.04 -3.31
CA GLN A 608 21.66 -14.80 -2.14
C GLN A 608 20.70 -13.98 -1.28
N LEU A 609 19.57 -14.56 -0.91
CA LEU A 609 18.56 -13.94 -0.05
C LEU A 609 18.38 -14.72 1.24
N ASP A 610 18.10 -14.00 2.32
CA ASP A 610 17.49 -14.60 3.51
C ASP A 610 15.96 -14.67 3.33
N ILE A 611 15.30 -15.43 4.22
CA ILE A 611 13.85 -15.64 4.14
C ILE A 611 13.05 -14.33 4.27
N PHE A 612 13.56 -13.34 5.01
CA PHE A 612 12.86 -12.08 5.25
C PHE A 612 12.91 -11.16 4.04
N LYS A 613 14.03 -11.12 3.31
CA LYS A 613 14.12 -10.46 2.00
C LYS A 613 13.19 -11.10 0.97
N LEU A 614 13.15 -12.44 0.94
CA LEU A 614 12.22 -13.15 0.07
C LEU A 614 10.77 -12.78 0.42
N VAL A 615 10.40 -12.79 1.70
CA VAL A 615 9.05 -12.40 2.17
C VAL A 615 8.73 -10.94 1.84
N ALA A 616 9.67 -10.01 2.03
CA ALA A 616 9.47 -8.61 1.71
C ALA A 616 9.14 -8.42 0.22
N GLY A 617 9.90 -9.04 -0.68
CA GLY A 617 9.61 -8.98 -2.11
C GLY A 617 8.28 -9.66 -2.47
N VAL A 618 8.08 -10.88 -1.98
CA VAL A 618 6.98 -11.76 -2.39
C VAL A 618 5.63 -11.37 -1.79
N LEU A 619 5.58 -10.97 -0.52
CA LEU A 619 4.33 -10.72 0.22
C LEU A 619 4.05 -9.25 0.52
N ILE A 620 5.04 -8.36 0.46
CA ILE A 620 4.83 -6.94 0.79
C ILE A 620 4.85 -6.09 -0.48
N MET A 621 5.89 -6.23 -1.32
CA MET A 621 6.11 -5.33 -2.45
C MET A 621 5.37 -5.75 -3.72
N TYR A 622 5.39 -7.04 -4.05
CA TYR A 622 4.90 -7.54 -5.33
C TYR A 622 3.35 -7.55 -5.44
N PRO A 623 2.59 -8.10 -4.48
CA PRO A 623 1.13 -8.20 -4.62
C PRO A 623 0.41 -6.88 -4.28
N SER A 624 -0.83 -6.77 -4.73
CA SER A 624 -1.81 -5.80 -4.22
C SER A 624 -2.80 -6.50 -3.30
N TYR A 625 -3.07 -5.92 -2.13
CA TYR A 625 -4.06 -6.45 -1.18
C TYR A 625 -5.26 -5.52 -1.04
N TYR A 626 -6.44 -6.10 -0.89
CA TYR A 626 -7.69 -5.35 -0.77
C TYR A 626 -8.54 -5.89 0.37
N ASP A 627 -8.89 -5.03 1.33
CA ASP A 627 -9.81 -5.39 2.41
C ASP A 627 -11.26 -5.19 1.97
N TRP A 628 -11.95 -6.29 1.73
CA TRP A 628 -13.36 -6.27 1.32
C TRP A 628 -14.32 -5.74 2.39
N GLN A 629 -13.89 -5.64 3.65
CA GLN A 629 -14.73 -5.08 4.71
C GLN A 629 -14.79 -3.56 4.66
N THR A 630 -13.64 -2.90 4.47
CA THR A 630 -13.54 -1.44 4.42
C THR A 630 -13.51 -0.87 3.00
N GLU A 631 -13.34 -1.73 2.00
CA GLU A 631 -13.19 -1.35 0.60
C GLU A 631 -11.95 -0.45 0.36
N LEU A 632 -10.90 -0.71 1.13
CA LEU A 632 -9.62 -0.03 1.02
C LEU A 632 -8.53 -1.01 0.59
N PHE A 633 -7.54 -0.51 -0.13
CA PHE A 633 -6.28 -1.23 -0.27
C PHE A 633 -5.57 -1.31 1.08
N CYS A 634 -4.79 -2.37 1.29
CA CYS A 634 -4.14 -2.65 2.55
C CYS A 634 -2.82 -3.40 2.38
N GLY A 635 -2.15 -3.68 3.49
CA GLY A 635 -1.00 -4.59 3.55
C GLY A 635 -1.41 -6.06 3.78
N PRO A 636 -0.47 -7.00 3.59
CA PRO A 636 -0.70 -8.43 3.87
C PRO A 636 -1.14 -8.71 5.32
N GLU A 637 -0.75 -7.86 6.27
CA GLU A 637 -1.07 -7.99 7.69
C GLU A 637 -2.57 -7.95 7.98
N VAL A 638 -3.29 -7.10 7.25
CA VAL A 638 -4.74 -6.92 7.38
C VAL A 638 -5.44 -8.14 6.81
N VAL A 639 -5.04 -8.54 5.60
CA VAL A 639 -5.57 -9.74 4.94
C VAL A 639 -5.31 -10.99 5.78
N LEU A 640 -4.13 -11.11 6.39
CA LEU A 640 -3.82 -12.22 7.28
C LEU A 640 -4.78 -12.29 8.47
N ASP A 641 -5.10 -11.15 9.09
CA ASP A 641 -6.10 -11.09 10.17
C ASP A 641 -7.51 -11.49 9.67
N ARG A 642 -7.94 -10.99 8.50
CA ARG A 642 -9.22 -11.37 7.89
C ARG A 642 -9.31 -12.88 7.62
N LEU A 643 -8.24 -13.46 7.08
CA LEU A 643 -8.14 -14.88 6.77
C LEU A 643 -8.12 -15.75 8.03
N ALA A 644 -7.36 -15.35 9.06
CA ALA A 644 -7.32 -16.05 10.34
C ALA A 644 -8.69 -16.09 11.03
N ARG A 645 -9.47 -15.00 10.91
CA ARG A 645 -10.86 -14.93 11.40
C ARG A 645 -11.89 -15.58 10.47
N ARG A 646 -11.46 -16.18 9.35
CA ARG A 646 -12.30 -16.80 8.32
C ARG A 646 -13.39 -15.87 7.78
N LEU A 647 -13.10 -14.57 7.72
CA LEU A 647 -14.01 -13.59 7.15
C LEU A 647 -14.03 -13.73 5.62
N GLU A 648 -15.23 -13.81 5.03
CA GLU A 648 -15.41 -13.91 3.58
C GLU A 648 -15.88 -12.57 2.98
N PRO A 649 -15.45 -12.23 1.75
CA PRO A 649 -15.96 -11.08 1.02
C PRO A 649 -17.47 -11.20 0.74
N LYS A 650 -18.28 -10.33 1.36
CA LYS A 650 -19.74 -10.34 1.20
C LYS A 650 -20.16 -9.98 -0.23
N GLN A 651 -19.42 -9.07 -0.88
CA GLN A 651 -19.68 -8.55 -2.22
C GLN A 651 -19.66 -9.65 -3.30
N GLY A 652 -18.89 -10.72 -3.07
CA GLY A 652 -18.77 -11.85 -4.00
C GLY A 652 -19.85 -12.93 -3.85
N ALA A 653 -20.60 -12.95 -2.75
CA ALA A 653 -21.45 -14.08 -2.38
C ALA A 653 -22.55 -14.37 -3.41
N PHE A 654 -23.24 -13.33 -3.91
CA PHE A 654 -24.26 -13.49 -4.94
C PHE A 654 -23.68 -14.02 -6.25
N ARG A 655 -22.59 -13.40 -6.74
CA ARG A 655 -21.93 -13.82 -7.99
C ARG A 655 -21.41 -15.24 -7.90
N ARG A 656 -20.84 -15.62 -6.76
CA ARG A 656 -20.36 -16.97 -6.46
C ARG A 656 -21.47 -18.00 -6.59
N ARG A 657 -22.65 -17.75 -6.00
CA ARG A 657 -23.83 -18.64 -6.12
C ARG A 657 -24.25 -18.83 -7.57
N VAL A 658 -24.33 -17.74 -8.34
CA VAL A 658 -24.68 -17.78 -9.77
C VAL A 658 -23.64 -18.57 -10.57
N CYS A 659 -22.35 -18.30 -10.38
CA CYS A 659 -21.29 -19.01 -11.09
C CYS A 659 -21.25 -20.51 -10.77
N LYS A 660 -21.46 -20.89 -9.50
CA LYS A 660 -21.56 -22.30 -9.11
C LYS A 660 -22.75 -23.00 -9.78
N ALA A 661 -23.91 -22.35 -9.83
CA ALA A 661 -25.10 -22.91 -10.49
C ALA A 661 -24.87 -23.10 -12.00
N VAL A 662 -24.22 -22.14 -12.67
CA VAL A 662 -23.87 -22.26 -14.10
C VAL A 662 -22.85 -23.37 -14.33
N ASP A 663 -21.81 -23.46 -13.51
CA ASP A 663 -20.79 -24.52 -13.64
C ASP A 663 -21.38 -25.91 -13.42
N GLN A 664 -22.28 -26.07 -12.45
CA GLN A 664 -23.03 -27.31 -12.23
C GLN A 664 -23.92 -27.67 -13.42
N ALA A 665 -24.63 -26.69 -14.00
CA ALA A 665 -25.46 -26.91 -15.18
C ALA A 665 -24.63 -27.34 -16.41
N VAL A 666 -23.48 -26.70 -16.63
CA VAL A 666 -22.55 -27.06 -17.72
C VAL A 666 -22.00 -28.47 -17.52
N ARG A 667 -21.59 -28.84 -16.29
CA ARG A 667 -21.13 -30.20 -15.99
C ARG A 667 -22.24 -31.25 -16.16
N TYR A 668 -23.50 -30.90 -15.89
CA TYR A 668 -24.65 -31.79 -16.08
C TYR A 668 -24.98 -32.00 -17.57
N ILE A 669 -24.77 -31.01 -18.42
CA ILE A 669 -24.98 -31.11 -19.88
C ILE A 669 -23.88 -31.94 -20.57
N HIS A 670 -22.69 -32.01 -19.98
CA HIS A 670 -21.54 -32.77 -20.50
C HIS A 670 -21.39 -34.19 -19.92
N ARG A 671 -22.29 -34.61 -19.02
CA ARG A 671 -22.46 -36.00 -18.58
C ARG A 671 -23.64 -36.61 -19.32
#